data_AF-A0A3D5MTC7-F1
#
_entry.id   AF-A0A3D5MTC7-F1
#
_cell.length_a   1.000
_cell.length_b   1.000
_cell.length_c   1.000
_cell.angle_alpha   90.00
_cell.angle_beta   90.00
_cell.angle_gamma   90.00
#
_symmetry.space_group_name_H-M   'P 1'
#
loop_
_entity.id
_entity.type
_entity.pdbx_description
1 polymer ?
#
loop_
_entity_poly.entity_id
_entity_poly.type
_entity_poly.pdbx_seq_one_letter_code
_entity_poly.pdbx_strand_id
1 'polypeptide(L)'
;MKYYESNFSYLKNTKLSVYCEDLKKAECASEDFPQITKIVLRKVLERFLRYIAEEIGMNVNIPTGTLVKNIKANKEINLPEEIYEYIQIIRINGVGITLYRSRDKQITKHPIELLELTHRIFCWYLSKENYDVMKKTDNLIFYAPRTIDFESLELKKVQNDINLKDNQINKLREKIIEMGSQAKDISQLNNIIMAIKREKAELENKRNSIFRDVKSHRELLESIKSSYERIIKPIDKVKDECIQNHQILAQKESLLVRCELDNKNIKNKVKNLDESDSEITSEMHFIDRLLEQIREQYKNALKMTNEYQDILETCEFTDDNMLKKNLIIHEGDVNREFNYQNKIFYSEIEAYNKALEELEKKVRVFAVILNDKLKAEIREKEFYKSFLNLNGRQLRVLYCLIKSYSTTYSILDKSREWMFKYGLAESKFMKDLNKNLQELNSVSDEQIKIILYYKLAKMTGIKNASICNKKKFVRSTDEIINVAYNMLMPEEGFKYIEDKAHSIKIYYLKKFIEALKARYKNIKIDDLLLSRIYTDIIEIRTSSNIRFYDSDKLKFLSMNEKELLNSIRKNPFEYLSVIVDLGNSREYIDVYRFILEVLKNATKDSNIISDNSQISIKSFLAGTFRIMLFSSSGILNFKNIDELIPLIVAEILIGRIDYETQEENIKSYNNMVEIWKRNQSVYNDIFIQRNDLNKELEVFEKERENQKIVLNRVVEEKNKIKINLKKYTKQFEQLVLTSGKSSILPSYKTYMECLNKADEYEGGNKLSKSSDIKGTFTIDAWVDQVSKKVNDSKLNEAREKLLSEARSSEFYNKEYSVIVELQGDLDNIDKDVYNNQKILGEKNKQIIDVKSKIEALNKRMKNIKDIYIDMHEE
;
A
#
# COMPACT_ATOMS: atom_id res chain seq x y z
N MET A 1 -25.41 -35.07 -48.44
CA MET A 1 -25.35 -34.54 -47.06
C MET A 1 -26.09 -35.54 -46.18
N LYS A 2 -25.42 -36.23 -45.25
CA LYS A 2 -26.07 -37.20 -44.34
C LYS A 2 -27.10 -36.45 -43.48
N TYR A 3 -28.28 -37.04 -43.36
CA TYR A 3 -29.41 -36.49 -42.61
C TYR A 3 -29.07 -36.40 -41.11
N TYR A 4 -29.39 -35.26 -40.47
CA TYR A 4 -29.05 -34.97 -39.08
C TYR A 4 -30.31 -35.02 -38.21
N GLU A 5 -30.44 -36.02 -37.34
CA GLU A 5 -31.66 -36.30 -36.58
C GLU A 5 -31.73 -35.59 -35.21
N SER A 6 -30.59 -35.44 -34.51
CA SER A 6 -30.47 -34.78 -33.18
C SER A 6 -29.00 -34.69 -32.75
N ASN A 7 -28.63 -33.68 -31.93
CA ASN A 7 -27.30 -33.57 -31.31
C ASN A 7 -27.00 -34.70 -30.32
N PHE A 8 -27.98 -35.51 -29.93
CA PHE A 8 -27.83 -36.58 -28.95
C PHE A 8 -28.14 -37.97 -29.53
N SER A 9 -28.26 -38.07 -30.85
CA SER A 9 -28.53 -39.33 -31.57
C SER A 9 -27.49 -40.42 -31.30
N TYR A 10 -26.24 -40.04 -31.00
CA TYR A 10 -25.16 -40.98 -30.65
C TYR A 10 -25.42 -41.74 -29.34
N LEU A 11 -26.30 -41.27 -28.47
CA LEU A 11 -26.63 -41.94 -27.19
C LEU A 11 -27.50 -43.18 -27.39
N LYS A 12 -28.22 -43.34 -28.52
CA LYS A 12 -29.21 -44.40 -28.75
C LYS A 12 -28.67 -45.83 -28.53
N ASN A 13 -27.38 -46.05 -28.79
CA ASN A 13 -26.73 -47.36 -28.65
C ASN A 13 -25.85 -47.48 -27.40
N THR A 14 -26.07 -46.63 -26.40
CA THR A 14 -25.32 -46.60 -25.14
C THR A 14 -26.24 -46.84 -23.95
N LYS A 15 -25.68 -47.04 -22.76
CA LYS A 15 -26.45 -47.08 -21.49
C LYS A 15 -27.25 -45.79 -21.23
N LEU A 16 -26.87 -44.69 -21.88
CA LEU A 16 -27.50 -43.36 -21.75
C LEU A 16 -28.67 -43.14 -22.72
N SER A 17 -29.09 -44.15 -23.48
CA SER A 17 -30.21 -44.06 -24.44
C SER A 17 -31.54 -43.63 -23.79
N VAL A 18 -31.69 -43.90 -22.49
CA VAL A 18 -32.82 -43.48 -21.65
C VAL A 18 -33.05 -41.96 -21.62
N TYR A 19 -32.04 -41.15 -21.95
CA TYR A 19 -32.16 -39.68 -21.95
C TYR A 19 -32.49 -39.09 -23.33
N CYS A 20 -32.46 -39.89 -24.41
CA CYS A 20 -32.60 -39.39 -25.79
C CYS A 20 -33.92 -38.66 -26.04
N GLU A 21 -35.03 -39.16 -25.53
CA GLU A 21 -36.36 -38.56 -25.76
C GLU A 21 -36.48 -37.19 -25.07
N ASP A 22 -36.04 -37.10 -23.81
CA ASP A 22 -36.03 -35.86 -23.04
C ASP A 22 -35.11 -34.82 -23.68
N LEU A 23 -33.93 -35.23 -24.15
CA LEU A 23 -32.99 -34.34 -24.85
C LEU A 23 -33.54 -33.85 -26.19
N LYS A 24 -34.18 -34.73 -26.98
CA LYS A 24 -34.84 -34.33 -28.24
C LYS A 24 -35.98 -33.34 -27.97
N LYS A 25 -36.75 -33.56 -26.91
CA LYS A 25 -37.78 -32.62 -26.47
C LYS A 25 -37.18 -31.26 -26.08
N ALA A 26 -36.04 -31.24 -25.40
CA ALA A 26 -35.32 -30.02 -25.03
C ALA A 26 -34.76 -29.29 -26.27
N GLU A 27 -34.27 -30.00 -27.28
CA GLU A 27 -33.83 -29.40 -28.56
C GLU A 27 -34.99 -28.70 -29.28
N CYS A 28 -36.13 -29.38 -29.42
CA CYS A 28 -37.33 -28.84 -30.04
C CYS A 28 -37.87 -27.61 -29.28
N ALA A 29 -37.78 -27.63 -27.94
CA ALA A 29 -38.29 -26.54 -27.09
C ALA A 29 -37.35 -25.34 -26.98
N SER A 30 -36.13 -25.41 -27.51
CA SER A 30 -35.03 -24.49 -27.17
C SER A 30 -35.31 -23.02 -27.52
N GLU A 31 -36.05 -22.76 -28.60
CA GLU A 31 -36.45 -21.42 -29.01
C GLU A 31 -37.86 -21.04 -28.55
N ASP A 32 -38.84 -21.92 -28.75
CA ASP A 32 -40.26 -21.62 -28.47
C ASP A 32 -40.61 -21.66 -26.98
N PHE A 33 -39.94 -22.53 -26.20
CA PHE A 33 -40.14 -22.68 -24.76
C PHE A 33 -38.81 -22.76 -24.00
N PRO A 34 -38.03 -21.65 -23.96
CA PRO A 34 -36.68 -21.61 -23.37
C PRO A 34 -36.59 -22.15 -21.93
N GLN A 35 -37.59 -21.87 -21.10
CA GLN A 35 -37.61 -22.32 -19.70
C GLN A 35 -37.85 -23.82 -19.57
N ILE A 36 -38.68 -24.40 -20.43
CA ILE A 36 -38.90 -25.85 -20.45
C ILE A 36 -37.62 -26.57 -20.81
N THR A 37 -36.86 -26.05 -21.77
CA THR A 37 -35.55 -26.59 -22.13
C THR A 37 -34.61 -26.60 -20.92
N LYS A 38 -34.51 -25.49 -20.18
CA LYS A 38 -33.69 -25.41 -18.96
C LYS A 38 -34.12 -26.42 -17.90
N ILE A 39 -35.42 -26.58 -17.68
CA ILE A 39 -35.99 -27.53 -16.72
C ILE A 39 -35.67 -28.97 -17.12
N VAL A 40 -35.91 -29.33 -18.39
CA VAL A 40 -35.66 -30.68 -18.89
C VAL A 40 -34.18 -31.04 -18.80
N LEU A 41 -33.28 -30.14 -19.19
CA LEU A 41 -31.84 -30.36 -19.06
C LEU A 41 -31.41 -30.54 -17.61
N ARG A 42 -31.97 -29.77 -16.68
CA ARG A 42 -31.74 -29.94 -15.25
C ARG A 42 -32.18 -31.33 -14.77
N LYS A 43 -33.35 -31.81 -15.17
CA LYS A 43 -33.86 -33.15 -14.82
C LYS A 43 -32.98 -34.26 -15.37
N VAL A 44 -32.61 -34.17 -16.65
CA VAL A 44 -31.70 -35.13 -17.30
C VAL A 44 -30.37 -35.18 -16.55
N LEU A 45 -29.83 -34.02 -16.19
CA LEU A 45 -28.60 -33.91 -15.41
C LEU A 45 -28.74 -34.54 -14.02
N GLU A 46 -29.84 -34.33 -13.30
CA GLU A 46 -30.05 -34.95 -11.99
C GLU A 46 -30.08 -36.48 -12.08
N ARG A 47 -30.83 -37.03 -13.04
CA ARG A 47 -30.89 -38.48 -13.26
C ARG A 47 -29.51 -39.03 -13.62
N PHE A 48 -28.77 -38.32 -14.46
CA PHE A 48 -27.42 -38.72 -14.86
C PHE A 48 -26.41 -38.72 -13.71
N LEU A 49 -26.43 -37.70 -12.85
CA LEU A 49 -25.55 -37.64 -11.68
C LEU A 49 -25.84 -38.77 -10.68
N ARG A 50 -27.12 -39.14 -10.53
CA ARG A 50 -27.53 -40.26 -9.67
C ARG A 50 -27.09 -41.59 -10.25
N TYR A 51 -27.25 -41.77 -11.55
CA TYR A 51 -26.72 -42.94 -12.27
C TYR A 51 -25.21 -43.10 -12.05
N ILE A 52 -24.43 -42.02 -12.21
CA ILE A 52 -22.99 -42.02 -11.94
C ILE A 52 -22.70 -42.43 -10.48
N ALA A 53 -23.44 -41.85 -9.53
CA ALA A 53 -23.26 -42.13 -8.11
C ALA A 53 -23.62 -43.58 -7.72
N GLU A 54 -24.61 -44.18 -8.38
CA GLU A 54 -24.95 -45.59 -8.20
C GLU A 54 -23.85 -46.51 -8.73
N GLU A 55 -23.27 -46.23 -9.89
CA GLU A 55 -22.20 -47.06 -10.48
C GLU A 55 -20.95 -47.13 -9.60
N ILE A 56 -20.69 -46.10 -8.78
CA ILE A 56 -19.56 -46.01 -7.84
C ILE A 56 -19.94 -46.32 -6.38
N GLY A 57 -21.17 -46.77 -6.12
CA GLY A 57 -21.63 -47.15 -4.77
C GLY A 57 -21.79 -46.00 -3.77
N MET A 58 -22.06 -44.78 -4.23
CA MET A 58 -22.36 -43.64 -3.36
C MET A 58 -23.81 -43.61 -2.87
N ASN A 59 -24.04 -42.94 -1.74
CA ASN A 59 -25.39 -42.64 -1.30
C ASN A 59 -26.06 -41.65 -2.27
N VAL A 60 -27.08 -42.13 -2.98
CA VAL A 60 -27.91 -41.29 -3.86
C VAL A 60 -29.06 -40.61 -3.13
N ASN A 61 -29.44 -41.01 -1.93
CA ASN A 61 -30.57 -40.42 -1.20
C ASN A 61 -30.25 -39.07 -0.53
N ILE A 62 -29.60 -38.17 -1.27
CA ILE A 62 -29.16 -36.85 -0.82
C ILE A 62 -29.51 -35.75 -1.84
N PRO A 63 -29.51 -34.47 -1.41
CA PRO A 63 -29.68 -33.32 -2.30
C PRO A 63 -28.64 -33.29 -3.43
N THR A 64 -29.05 -32.85 -4.63
CA THR A 64 -28.22 -32.93 -5.83
C THR A 64 -26.95 -32.09 -5.74
N GLY A 65 -26.97 -30.92 -5.10
CA GLY A 65 -25.76 -30.11 -4.93
C GLY A 65 -24.74 -30.78 -4.02
N THR A 66 -25.20 -31.45 -2.97
CA THR A 66 -24.37 -32.30 -2.11
C THR A 66 -23.83 -33.51 -2.90
N LEU A 67 -24.66 -34.15 -3.71
CA LEU A 67 -24.27 -35.26 -4.58
C LEU A 67 -23.14 -34.86 -5.54
N VAL A 68 -23.25 -33.71 -6.22
CA VAL A 68 -22.21 -33.23 -7.14
C VAL A 68 -20.89 -32.95 -6.41
N LYS A 69 -20.93 -32.39 -5.20
CA LYS A 69 -19.72 -32.19 -4.39
C LYS A 69 -19.07 -33.53 -4.02
N ASN A 70 -19.85 -34.53 -3.67
CA ASN A 70 -19.36 -35.87 -3.34
C ASN A 70 -18.75 -36.56 -4.57
N ILE A 71 -19.39 -36.46 -5.73
CA ILE A 71 -18.86 -36.96 -7.02
C ILE A 71 -17.52 -36.28 -7.34
N LYS A 72 -17.42 -34.94 -7.17
CA LYS A 72 -16.18 -34.19 -7.40
C LYS A 72 -15.05 -34.65 -6.46
N ALA A 73 -15.38 -34.92 -5.20
CA ALA A 73 -14.40 -35.35 -4.21
C ALA A 73 -13.90 -36.80 -4.40
N ASN A 74 -14.60 -37.60 -5.22
CA ASN A 74 -14.25 -39.00 -5.43
C ASN A 74 -13.15 -39.16 -6.49
N LYS A 75 -12.11 -39.92 -6.11
CA LYS A 75 -10.90 -40.13 -6.91
C LYS A 75 -11.09 -41.08 -8.10
N GLU A 76 -12.07 -41.98 -8.07
CA GLU A 76 -12.32 -42.97 -9.13
C GLU A 76 -12.90 -42.31 -10.38
N ILE A 77 -13.82 -41.35 -10.21
CA ILE A 77 -14.40 -40.60 -11.33
C ILE A 77 -13.45 -39.52 -11.82
N ASN A 78 -12.71 -38.87 -10.93
CA ASN A 78 -11.83 -37.74 -11.26
C ASN A 78 -12.53 -36.73 -12.19
N LEU A 79 -13.58 -36.07 -11.67
CA LEU A 79 -14.40 -35.11 -12.40
C LEU A 79 -13.60 -33.84 -12.72
N PRO A 80 -13.34 -33.50 -14.00
CA PRO A 80 -12.61 -32.28 -14.35
C PRO A 80 -13.34 -31.03 -13.89
N GLU A 81 -12.58 -29.98 -13.54
CA GLU A 81 -13.14 -28.72 -13.06
C GLU A 81 -14.11 -28.09 -14.09
N GLU A 82 -13.77 -28.16 -15.39
CA GLU A 82 -14.62 -27.66 -16.47
C GLU A 82 -15.99 -28.36 -16.51
N ILE A 83 -16.02 -29.68 -16.35
CA ILE A 83 -17.26 -30.46 -16.34
C ILE A 83 -18.06 -30.16 -15.07
N TYR A 84 -17.39 -30.02 -13.92
CA TYR A 84 -18.03 -29.58 -12.70
C TYR A 84 -18.66 -28.18 -12.85
N GLU A 85 -17.98 -27.22 -13.49
CA GLU A 85 -18.55 -25.90 -13.79
C GLU A 85 -19.77 -26.02 -14.72
N TYR A 86 -19.71 -26.84 -15.78
CA TYR A 86 -20.84 -27.05 -16.69
C TYR A 86 -22.07 -27.60 -15.97
N ILE A 87 -21.85 -28.58 -15.09
CA ILE A 87 -22.90 -29.13 -14.22
C ILE A 87 -23.52 -27.97 -13.42
N GLN A 88 -22.73 -27.19 -12.67
CA GLN A 88 -23.27 -26.11 -11.84
C GLN A 88 -24.01 -25.03 -12.65
N ILE A 89 -23.55 -24.69 -13.86
CA ILE A 89 -24.23 -23.74 -14.75
C ILE A 89 -25.63 -24.24 -15.13
N ILE A 90 -25.76 -25.50 -15.53
CA ILE A 90 -27.06 -26.12 -15.83
C ILE A 90 -27.94 -26.15 -14.56
N ARG A 91 -27.34 -26.43 -13.39
CA ARG A 91 -28.06 -26.43 -12.10
C ARG A 91 -28.74 -25.11 -11.80
N ILE A 92 -27.97 -24.02 -11.89
CA ILE A 92 -28.42 -22.66 -11.58
C ILE A 92 -29.46 -22.18 -12.60
N ASN A 93 -29.24 -22.44 -13.89
CA ASN A 93 -30.15 -21.99 -14.95
C ASN A 93 -31.49 -22.74 -14.95
N GLY A 94 -31.57 -23.97 -14.43
CA GLY A 94 -32.81 -24.75 -14.35
C GLY A 94 -33.90 -24.12 -13.47
N VAL A 95 -33.51 -23.45 -12.38
CA VAL A 95 -34.42 -22.73 -11.46
C VAL A 95 -34.49 -21.24 -11.81
N GLY A 96 -33.39 -20.70 -12.36
CA GLY A 96 -33.29 -19.27 -12.69
C GLY A 96 -33.02 -18.36 -11.50
N ILE A 97 -32.39 -18.88 -10.43
CA ILE A 97 -31.95 -18.10 -9.26
C ILE A 97 -30.42 -18.05 -9.22
N THR A 98 -29.86 -16.83 -9.29
CA THR A 98 -28.42 -16.57 -9.22
C THR A 98 -27.97 -16.00 -7.87
N LEU A 99 -28.82 -16.06 -6.83
CA LEU A 99 -28.56 -15.40 -5.55
C LEU A 99 -27.68 -16.28 -4.62
N TYR A 100 -26.68 -15.63 -4.00
CA TYR A 100 -25.72 -16.10 -2.98
C TYR A 100 -24.83 -17.34 -3.22
N ARG A 101 -25.16 -18.26 -4.14
CA ARG A 101 -24.33 -19.45 -4.40
C ARG A 101 -23.02 -19.16 -5.15
N SER A 102 -22.87 -17.97 -5.73
CA SER A 102 -21.67 -17.56 -6.45
C SER A 102 -21.61 -16.03 -6.57
N ARG A 103 -21.03 -15.35 -5.56
CA ARG A 103 -20.73 -13.90 -5.70
C ARG A 103 -19.81 -13.60 -6.89
N ASP A 104 -19.13 -14.62 -7.46
CA ASP A 104 -18.11 -14.40 -8.50
C ASP A 104 -18.49 -14.74 -9.94
N LYS A 105 -19.62 -15.39 -10.26
CA LYS A 105 -19.99 -15.65 -11.67
C LYS A 105 -21.52 -15.77 -11.84
N GLN A 106 -22.20 -14.67 -12.14
CA GLN A 106 -23.55 -14.73 -12.74
C GLN A 106 -23.40 -15.24 -14.18
N ILE A 107 -23.80 -16.48 -14.43
CA ILE A 107 -23.77 -17.06 -15.79
C ILE A 107 -25.19 -17.49 -16.18
N THR A 108 -26.06 -16.50 -16.44
CA THR A 108 -27.31 -16.78 -17.16
C THR A 108 -26.95 -17.21 -18.58
N LYS A 109 -27.35 -18.41 -18.99
CA LYS A 109 -27.04 -18.98 -20.31
C LYS A 109 -28.28 -19.14 -21.17
N HIS A 110 -28.08 -19.01 -22.49
CA HIS A 110 -29.11 -19.34 -23.47
C HIS A 110 -29.39 -20.85 -23.47
N PRO A 111 -30.63 -21.33 -23.70
CA PRO A 111 -30.95 -22.76 -23.73
C PRO A 111 -30.07 -23.59 -24.68
N ILE A 112 -29.70 -23.03 -25.83
CA ILE A 112 -28.80 -23.69 -26.81
C ILE A 112 -27.40 -23.90 -26.22
N GLU A 113 -26.87 -22.92 -25.48
CA GLU A 113 -25.57 -23.10 -24.80
C GLU A 113 -25.66 -24.20 -23.73
N LEU A 114 -26.78 -24.28 -23.00
CA LEU A 114 -26.98 -25.34 -22.00
C LEU A 114 -27.09 -26.73 -22.65
N LEU A 115 -27.70 -26.83 -23.84
CA LEU A 115 -27.70 -28.05 -24.65
C LEU A 115 -26.27 -28.43 -25.04
N GLU A 116 -25.45 -27.47 -25.46
CA GLU A 116 -24.04 -27.70 -25.78
C GLU A 116 -23.24 -28.18 -24.56
N LEU A 117 -23.43 -27.54 -23.39
CA LEU A 117 -22.79 -27.98 -22.15
C LEU A 117 -23.21 -29.41 -21.77
N THR A 118 -24.48 -29.73 -21.91
CA THR A 118 -25.01 -31.09 -21.67
C THR A 118 -24.39 -32.10 -22.63
N HIS A 119 -24.25 -31.73 -23.90
CA HIS A 119 -23.56 -32.54 -24.91
C HIS A 119 -22.10 -32.81 -24.52
N ARG A 120 -21.36 -31.78 -24.07
CA ARG A 120 -19.97 -31.92 -23.61
C ARG A 120 -19.85 -32.82 -22.38
N ILE A 121 -20.77 -32.72 -21.42
CA ILE A 121 -20.82 -33.59 -20.23
C ILE A 121 -20.97 -35.07 -20.64
N PHE A 122 -21.91 -35.38 -21.54
CA PHE A 122 -22.10 -36.76 -22.00
C PHE A 122 -20.94 -37.28 -22.84
N CYS A 123 -20.34 -36.44 -23.70
CA CYS A 123 -19.15 -36.82 -24.45
C CYS A 123 -17.97 -37.14 -23.53
N TRP A 124 -17.75 -36.32 -22.50
CA TRP A 124 -16.73 -36.59 -21.49
C TRP A 124 -16.96 -37.94 -20.80
N TYR A 125 -18.19 -38.23 -20.37
CA TYR A 125 -18.50 -39.48 -19.69
C TYR A 125 -18.25 -40.71 -20.56
N LEU A 126 -18.78 -40.69 -21.78
CA LEU A 126 -18.63 -41.81 -22.72
C LEU A 126 -17.19 -42.02 -23.18
N SER A 127 -16.37 -40.96 -23.20
CA SER A 127 -14.93 -41.08 -23.47
C SER A 127 -14.19 -41.91 -22.42
N LYS A 128 -14.74 -42.02 -21.19
CA LYS A 128 -14.19 -42.87 -20.12
C LYS A 128 -14.73 -44.30 -20.16
N GLU A 129 -16.01 -44.50 -20.46
CA GLU A 129 -16.62 -45.84 -20.45
C GLU A 129 -16.42 -46.65 -21.73
N ASN A 130 -16.41 -46.02 -22.92
CA ASN A 130 -16.49 -46.73 -24.21
C ASN A 130 -15.68 -46.04 -25.32
N TYR A 131 -14.35 -46.17 -25.25
CA TYR A 131 -13.42 -45.59 -26.22
C TYR A 131 -13.70 -46.01 -27.69
N ASP A 132 -14.21 -47.23 -27.91
CA ASP A 132 -14.52 -47.76 -29.25
C ASP A 132 -15.78 -47.17 -29.89
N VAL A 133 -16.73 -46.68 -29.10
CA VAL A 133 -17.92 -45.98 -29.62
C VAL A 133 -17.53 -44.59 -30.12
N MET A 134 -16.66 -43.90 -29.37
CA MET A 134 -16.12 -42.58 -29.74
C MET A 134 -15.30 -42.60 -31.03
N LYS A 135 -14.53 -43.68 -31.29
CA LYS A 135 -13.74 -43.86 -32.51
C LYS A 135 -14.55 -44.10 -33.78
N LYS A 136 -15.81 -44.57 -33.67
CA LYS A 136 -16.68 -44.87 -34.83
C LYS A 136 -17.52 -43.68 -35.29
N THR A 137 -17.60 -42.62 -34.48
CA THR A 137 -18.40 -41.42 -34.75
C THR A 137 -17.49 -40.27 -35.15
N ASP A 138 -17.13 -40.19 -36.43
CA ASP A 138 -16.11 -39.27 -37.00
C ASP A 138 -16.35 -37.76 -36.83
N ASN A 139 -17.34 -37.27 -36.07
CA ASN A 139 -17.47 -35.85 -35.68
C ASN A 139 -18.60 -35.67 -34.65
N LEU A 140 -18.29 -35.71 -33.34
CA LEU A 140 -19.21 -35.26 -32.28
C LEU A 140 -19.19 -33.73 -32.18
N ILE A 141 -19.65 -33.08 -33.24
CA ILE A 141 -19.78 -31.63 -33.31
C ILE A 141 -21.21 -31.27 -32.90
N PHE A 142 -21.34 -30.35 -31.95
CA PHE A 142 -22.64 -29.78 -31.59
C PHE A 142 -23.08 -28.77 -32.65
N TYR A 143 -24.31 -28.91 -33.12
CA TYR A 143 -24.96 -28.00 -34.06
C TYR A 143 -26.14 -27.32 -33.36
N ALA A 144 -26.37 -26.04 -33.70
CA ALA A 144 -27.57 -25.35 -33.22
C ALA A 144 -28.83 -26.15 -33.61
N PRO A 145 -29.77 -26.39 -32.68
CA PRO A 145 -31.02 -27.07 -32.97
C PRO A 145 -31.75 -26.41 -34.14
N ARG A 146 -32.35 -27.23 -35.01
CA ARG A 146 -33.14 -26.70 -36.13
C ARG A 146 -34.49 -26.22 -35.61
N THR A 147 -34.89 -25.05 -36.08
CA THR A 147 -36.17 -24.44 -35.73
C THR A 147 -37.27 -25.01 -36.62
N ILE A 148 -38.51 -25.09 -36.13
CA ILE A 148 -39.62 -25.60 -36.95
C ILE A 148 -39.84 -24.76 -38.21
N ASP A 149 -39.50 -23.47 -38.15
CA ASP A 149 -39.55 -22.54 -39.27
C ASP A 149 -38.48 -22.84 -40.32
N PHE A 150 -37.24 -23.11 -39.87
CA PHE A 150 -36.15 -23.51 -40.75
C PHE A 150 -36.47 -24.83 -41.47
N GLU A 151 -36.97 -25.83 -40.73
CA GLU A 151 -37.35 -27.13 -41.30
C GLU A 151 -38.52 -26.99 -42.29
N SER A 152 -39.48 -26.12 -41.98
CA SER A 152 -40.60 -25.80 -42.88
C SER A 152 -40.15 -25.07 -44.15
N LEU A 153 -39.14 -24.19 -44.06
CA LEU A 153 -38.51 -23.53 -45.21
C LEU A 153 -37.69 -24.51 -46.05
N GLU A 154 -36.93 -25.42 -45.42
CA GLU A 154 -36.18 -26.46 -46.12
C GLU A 154 -37.13 -27.39 -46.89
N LEU A 155 -38.26 -27.78 -46.27
CA LEU A 155 -39.30 -28.57 -46.92
C LEU A 155 -39.85 -27.88 -48.17
N LYS A 156 -40.15 -26.57 -48.09
CA LYS A 156 -40.60 -25.77 -49.25
C LYS A 156 -39.55 -25.70 -50.36
N LYS A 157 -38.27 -25.52 -50.01
CA LYS A 157 -37.17 -25.50 -50.98
C LYS A 157 -37.03 -26.83 -51.72
N VAL A 158 -37.00 -27.94 -50.98
CA VAL A 158 -36.92 -29.28 -51.59
C VAL A 158 -38.14 -29.54 -52.48
N GLN A 159 -39.34 -29.11 -52.08
CA GLN A 159 -40.54 -29.23 -52.91
C GLN A 159 -40.42 -28.41 -54.21
N ASN A 160 -39.85 -27.21 -54.16
CA ASN A 160 -39.59 -26.39 -55.35
C ASN A 160 -38.53 -27.02 -56.27
N ASP A 161 -37.46 -27.61 -55.71
CA ASP A 161 -36.43 -28.29 -56.47
C ASP A 161 -36.99 -29.53 -57.20
N ILE A 162 -37.85 -30.31 -56.53
CA ILE A 162 -38.57 -31.42 -57.16
C ILE A 162 -39.41 -30.91 -58.35
N ASN A 163 -40.15 -29.81 -58.17
CA ASN A 163 -40.95 -29.21 -59.25
C ASN A 163 -40.07 -28.71 -60.41
N LEU A 164 -38.89 -28.15 -60.13
CA LEU A 164 -37.91 -27.74 -61.15
C LEU A 164 -37.36 -28.93 -61.93
N LYS A 165 -37.04 -30.04 -61.25
CA LYS A 165 -36.61 -31.28 -61.91
C LYS A 165 -37.72 -31.87 -62.78
N ASP A 166 -38.98 -31.81 -62.34
CA ASP A 166 -40.13 -32.18 -63.19
C ASP A 166 -40.23 -31.32 -64.45
N ASN A 167 -40.08 -30.01 -64.32
CA ASN A 167 -40.07 -29.09 -65.46
C ASN A 167 -38.89 -29.33 -66.41
N GLN A 168 -37.70 -29.67 -65.89
CA GLN A 168 -36.53 -30.04 -66.70
C GLN A 168 -36.76 -31.34 -67.47
N ILE A 169 -37.33 -32.36 -66.82
CA ILE A 169 -37.70 -33.63 -67.47
C ILE A 169 -38.70 -33.36 -68.59
N ASN A 170 -39.72 -32.54 -68.35
CA ASN A 170 -40.75 -32.23 -69.35
C ASN A 170 -40.18 -31.47 -70.56
N LYS A 171 -39.35 -30.43 -70.34
CA LYS A 171 -38.67 -29.70 -71.42
C LYS A 171 -37.73 -30.58 -72.25
N LEU A 172 -37.01 -31.51 -71.61
CA LEU A 172 -36.14 -32.45 -72.31
C LEU A 172 -36.95 -33.47 -73.13
N ARG A 173 -38.13 -33.88 -72.64
CA ARG A 173 -39.07 -34.73 -73.40
C ARG A 173 -39.63 -34.00 -74.61
N GLU A 174 -40.01 -32.74 -74.47
CA GLU A 174 -40.46 -31.88 -75.59
C GLU A 174 -39.37 -31.75 -76.66
N LYS A 175 -38.12 -31.46 -76.25
CA LYS A 175 -36.97 -31.43 -77.18
C LYS A 175 -36.75 -32.76 -77.91
N ILE A 176 -36.89 -33.90 -77.24
CA ILE A 176 -36.79 -35.23 -77.87
C ILE A 176 -37.84 -35.41 -78.97
N ILE A 177 -39.05 -34.89 -78.77
CA ILE A 177 -40.13 -34.94 -79.77
C ILE A 177 -39.78 -34.07 -80.99
N GLU A 178 -39.12 -32.92 -80.78
CA GLU A 178 -38.73 -31.99 -81.86
C GLU A 178 -37.56 -32.47 -82.75
N MET A 179 -36.64 -33.30 -82.24
CA MET A 179 -35.39 -33.67 -82.96
C MET A 179 -35.51 -34.81 -84.00
N GLY A 180 -36.72 -35.23 -84.38
CA GLY A 180 -37.00 -36.09 -85.55
C GLY A 180 -35.89 -37.05 -86.03
N SER A 181 -35.83 -38.26 -85.47
CA SER A 181 -35.04 -39.41 -85.98
C SER A 181 -33.49 -39.30 -86.00
N GLN A 182 -32.86 -38.48 -85.16
CA GLN A 182 -31.41 -38.58 -84.86
C GLN A 182 -31.13 -39.48 -83.63
N ALA A 183 -30.87 -40.77 -83.85
CA ALA A 183 -30.81 -41.79 -82.79
C ALA A 183 -29.71 -41.58 -81.71
N LYS A 184 -28.55 -41.00 -82.06
CA LYS A 184 -27.45 -40.78 -81.10
C LYS A 184 -27.74 -39.65 -80.10
N ASP A 185 -28.35 -38.55 -80.55
CA ASP A 185 -28.66 -37.39 -79.69
C ASP A 185 -29.84 -37.65 -78.76
N ILE A 186 -30.81 -38.45 -79.21
CA ILE A 186 -31.95 -38.93 -78.39
C ILE A 186 -31.45 -39.84 -77.25
N SER A 187 -30.48 -40.71 -77.49
CA SER A 187 -29.90 -41.58 -76.46
C SER A 187 -29.19 -40.78 -75.36
N GLN A 188 -28.44 -39.74 -75.72
CA GLN A 188 -27.77 -38.86 -74.76
C GLN A 188 -28.76 -38.08 -73.89
N LEU A 189 -29.83 -37.53 -74.48
CA LEU A 189 -30.86 -36.81 -73.72
C LEU A 189 -31.67 -37.73 -72.81
N ASN A 190 -31.93 -38.98 -73.23
CA ASN A 190 -32.55 -39.99 -72.37
C ASN A 190 -31.67 -40.37 -71.18
N ASN A 191 -30.36 -40.45 -71.36
CA ASN A 191 -29.41 -40.66 -70.25
C ASN A 191 -29.43 -39.48 -69.26
N ILE A 192 -29.54 -38.24 -69.75
CA ILE A 192 -29.69 -37.05 -68.91
C ILE A 192 -31.02 -37.07 -68.15
N ILE A 193 -32.13 -37.43 -68.80
CA ILE A 193 -33.44 -37.59 -68.13
C ILE A 193 -33.38 -38.67 -67.05
N MET A 194 -32.70 -39.79 -67.31
CA MET A 194 -32.49 -40.85 -66.31
C MET A 194 -31.69 -40.36 -65.10
N ALA A 195 -30.63 -39.57 -65.31
CA ALA A 195 -29.87 -38.96 -64.23
C ALA A 195 -30.74 -37.98 -63.42
N ILE A 196 -31.51 -37.12 -64.09
CA ILE A 196 -32.42 -36.16 -63.44
C ILE A 196 -33.53 -36.88 -62.66
N LYS A 197 -34.06 -38.00 -63.17
CA LYS A 197 -35.05 -38.82 -62.45
C LYS A 197 -34.46 -39.44 -61.18
N ARG A 198 -33.19 -39.88 -61.20
CA ARG A 198 -32.51 -40.37 -59.99
C ARG A 198 -32.36 -39.25 -58.96
N GLU A 199 -31.87 -38.09 -59.38
CA GLU A 199 -31.77 -36.91 -58.50
C GLU A 199 -33.14 -36.51 -57.92
N LYS A 200 -34.20 -36.55 -58.73
CA LYS A 200 -35.57 -36.30 -58.26
C LYS A 200 -36.01 -37.30 -57.19
N ALA A 201 -35.77 -38.59 -57.41
CA ALA A 201 -36.11 -39.64 -56.44
C ALA A 201 -35.35 -39.44 -55.10
N GLU A 202 -34.09 -39.02 -55.16
CA GLU A 202 -33.32 -38.64 -53.96
C GLU A 202 -33.94 -37.43 -53.22
N LEU A 203 -34.38 -36.41 -53.96
CA LEU A 203 -35.07 -35.24 -53.39
C LEU A 203 -36.44 -35.61 -52.79
N GLU A 204 -37.22 -36.49 -53.43
CA GLU A 204 -38.50 -36.99 -52.91
C GLU A 204 -38.31 -37.77 -51.61
N ASN A 205 -37.26 -38.60 -51.53
CA ASN A 205 -36.88 -39.28 -50.30
C ASN A 205 -36.48 -38.28 -49.20
N LYS A 206 -35.69 -37.25 -49.54
CA LYS A 206 -35.33 -36.17 -48.61
C LYS A 206 -36.56 -35.42 -48.11
N ARG A 207 -37.52 -35.07 -48.99
CA ARG A 207 -38.78 -34.42 -48.62
C ARG A 207 -39.59 -35.24 -47.62
N ASN A 208 -39.75 -36.53 -47.89
CA ASN A 208 -40.52 -37.43 -47.02
C ASN A 208 -39.90 -37.58 -45.62
N SER A 209 -38.58 -37.44 -45.52
CA SER A 209 -37.86 -37.40 -44.24
C SER A 209 -38.14 -36.10 -43.49
N ILE A 210 -37.91 -34.94 -44.12
CA ILE A 210 -38.12 -33.62 -43.51
C ILE A 210 -39.58 -33.43 -43.07
N PHE A 211 -40.54 -33.89 -43.87
CA PHE A 211 -41.97 -33.80 -43.53
C PHE A 211 -42.32 -34.56 -42.24
N ARG A 212 -41.74 -35.76 -42.05
CA ARG A 212 -41.94 -36.55 -40.82
C ARG A 212 -41.37 -35.82 -39.61
N ASP A 213 -40.20 -35.22 -39.74
CA ASP A 213 -39.56 -34.49 -38.64
C ASP A 213 -40.32 -33.22 -38.27
N VAL A 214 -40.75 -32.42 -39.26
CA VAL A 214 -41.61 -31.25 -39.02
C VAL A 214 -42.89 -31.64 -38.29
N LYS A 215 -43.52 -32.76 -38.69
CA LYS A 215 -44.73 -33.25 -38.02
C LYS A 215 -44.45 -33.65 -36.56
N SER A 216 -43.40 -34.42 -36.33
CA SER A 216 -42.99 -34.86 -34.98
C SER A 216 -42.62 -33.68 -34.08
N HIS A 217 -41.90 -32.69 -34.60
CA HIS A 217 -41.53 -31.46 -33.91
C HIS A 217 -42.78 -30.68 -33.47
N ARG A 218 -43.76 -30.53 -34.37
CA ARG A 218 -45.02 -29.82 -34.11
C ARG A 218 -45.86 -30.51 -33.02
N GLU A 219 -45.93 -31.84 -33.05
CA GLU A 219 -46.61 -32.65 -32.03
C GLU A 219 -45.96 -32.51 -30.65
N LEU A 220 -44.61 -32.48 -30.59
CA LEU A 220 -43.87 -32.25 -29.34
C LEU A 220 -44.12 -30.85 -28.77
N LEU A 221 -44.11 -29.81 -29.60
CA LEU A 221 -44.38 -28.44 -29.15
C LEU A 221 -45.80 -28.28 -28.59
N GLU A 222 -46.80 -28.89 -29.23
CA GLU A 222 -48.19 -28.81 -28.74
C GLU A 222 -48.37 -29.56 -27.40
N SER A 223 -47.66 -30.69 -27.23
CA SER A 223 -47.58 -31.41 -25.95
C SER A 223 -46.94 -30.57 -24.85
N ILE A 224 -45.85 -29.86 -25.16
CA ILE A 224 -45.19 -28.94 -24.22
C ILE A 224 -46.13 -27.80 -23.85
N LYS A 225 -46.74 -27.15 -24.84
CA LYS A 225 -47.68 -26.04 -24.63
C LYS A 225 -48.83 -26.44 -23.70
N SER A 226 -49.38 -27.64 -23.90
CA SER A 226 -50.47 -28.18 -23.08
C SER A 226 -50.07 -28.47 -21.63
N SER A 227 -48.78 -28.70 -21.38
CA SER A 227 -48.23 -29.04 -20.06
C SER A 227 -47.42 -27.91 -19.40
N TYR A 228 -47.19 -26.80 -20.10
CA TYR A 228 -46.31 -25.68 -19.69
C TYR A 228 -46.63 -25.15 -18.28
N GLU A 229 -47.88 -24.75 -18.04
CA GLU A 229 -48.34 -24.23 -16.75
C GLU A 229 -48.19 -25.23 -15.61
N ARG A 230 -48.36 -26.53 -15.88
CA ARG A 230 -48.21 -27.58 -14.85
C ARG A 230 -46.75 -27.78 -14.47
N ILE A 231 -45.83 -27.55 -15.40
CA ILE A 231 -44.39 -27.73 -15.21
C ILE A 231 -43.77 -26.54 -14.49
N ILE A 232 -44.22 -25.31 -14.79
CA ILE A 232 -43.58 -24.09 -14.28
C ILE A 232 -44.06 -23.69 -12.89
N LYS A 233 -45.35 -23.85 -12.57
CA LYS A 233 -45.91 -23.43 -11.27
C LYS A 233 -45.12 -23.96 -10.05
N PRO A 234 -44.73 -25.25 -9.97
CA PRO A 234 -43.93 -25.73 -8.84
C PRO A 234 -42.54 -25.09 -8.77
N ILE A 235 -41.92 -24.84 -9.92
CA ILE A 235 -40.60 -24.18 -10.01
C ILE A 235 -40.67 -22.73 -9.54
N ASP A 236 -41.70 -21.98 -9.96
CA ASP A 236 -41.93 -20.62 -9.51
C ASP A 236 -42.16 -20.56 -7.99
N LYS A 237 -42.87 -21.53 -7.43
CA LYS A 237 -43.05 -21.63 -5.97
C LYS A 237 -41.73 -21.83 -5.24
N VAL A 238 -40.88 -22.77 -5.69
CA VAL A 238 -39.54 -22.96 -5.10
C VAL A 238 -38.71 -21.69 -5.25
N LYS A 239 -38.84 -21.00 -6.38
CA LYS A 239 -38.14 -19.75 -6.63
C LYS A 239 -38.54 -18.65 -5.64
N ASP A 240 -39.83 -18.49 -5.38
CA ASP A 240 -40.33 -17.51 -4.40
C ASP A 240 -39.85 -17.84 -2.98
N GLU A 241 -39.91 -19.11 -2.56
CA GLU A 241 -39.42 -19.55 -1.24
C GLU A 241 -37.91 -19.29 -1.08
N CYS A 242 -37.13 -19.55 -2.12
CA CYS A 242 -35.71 -19.24 -2.13
C CYS A 242 -35.46 -17.73 -2.00
N ILE A 243 -36.20 -16.90 -2.73
CA ILE A 243 -36.07 -15.43 -2.66
C ILE A 243 -36.35 -14.94 -1.23
N GLN A 244 -37.42 -15.44 -0.59
CA GLN A 244 -37.76 -15.08 0.79
C GLN A 244 -36.65 -15.45 1.78
N ASN A 245 -36.08 -16.66 1.67
CA ASN A 245 -34.98 -17.09 2.53
C ASN A 245 -33.72 -16.22 2.36
N HIS A 246 -33.40 -15.82 1.12
CA HIS A 246 -32.29 -14.91 0.87
C HIS A 246 -32.53 -13.50 1.42
N GLN A 247 -33.77 -13.01 1.42
CA GLN A 247 -34.11 -11.74 2.04
C GLN A 247 -33.87 -11.79 3.56
N ILE A 248 -34.25 -12.88 4.22
CA ILE A 248 -33.97 -13.08 5.66
C ILE A 248 -32.46 -13.08 5.92
N LEU A 249 -31.69 -13.78 5.08
CA LEU A 249 -30.23 -13.80 5.22
C LEU A 249 -29.60 -12.42 5.02
N ALA A 250 -30.07 -11.65 4.04
CA ALA A 250 -29.61 -10.28 3.79
C ALA A 250 -29.92 -9.34 4.97
N GLN A 251 -31.09 -9.49 5.61
CA GLN A 251 -31.43 -8.74 6.83
C GLN A 251 -30.45 -9.05 7.97
N LYS A 252 -30.11 -10.32 8.17
CA LYS A 252 -29.10 -10.72 9.16
C LYS A 252 -27.71 -10.19 8.85
N GLU A 253 -27.29 -10.23 7.58
CA GLU A 253 -26.00 -9.67 7.14
C GLU A 253 -25.93 -8.17 7.45
N SER A 254 -27.02 -7.43 7.18
CA SER A 254 -27.10 -6.00 7.51
C SER A 254 -26.98 -5.74 9.02
N LEU A 255 -27.55 -6.59 9.86
CA LEU A 255 -27.44 -6.47 11.32
C LEU A 255 -26.00 -6.76 11.79
N LEU A 256 -25.38 -7.81 11.28
CA LEU A 256 -23.98 -8.14 11.58
C LEU A 256 -23.04 -6.98 11.18
N VAL A 257 -23.19 -6.44 9.97
CA VAL A 257 -22.39 -5.29 9.50
C VAL A 257 -22.56 -4.08 10.41
N ARG A 258 -23.78 -3.81 10.89
CA ARG A 258 -24.02 -2.73 11.84
C ARG A 258 -23.27 -2.97 13.16
N CYS A 259 -23.35 -4.16 13.73
CA CYS A 259 -22.61 -4.52 14.94
C CYS A 259 -21.09 -4.35 14.75
N GLU A 260 -20.53 -4.77 13.62
CA GLU A 260 -19.10 -4.56 13.30
C GLU A 260 -18.69 -3.07 13.32
N LEU A 261 -19.51 -2.21 12.71
CA LEU A 261 -19.27 -0.77 12.67
C LEU A 261 -19.37 -0.16 14.07
N ASP A 262 -20.37 -0.56 14.85
CA ASP A 262 -20.58 -0.07 16.21
C ASP A 262 -19.42 -0.49 17.14
N ASN A 263 -18.94 -1.74 17.05
CA ASN A 263 -17.78 -2.22 17.80
C ASN A 263 -16.51 -1.43 17.45
N LYS A 264 -16.29 -1.15 16.16
CA LYS A 264 -15.16 -0.32 15.71
C LYS A 264 -15.25 1.11 16.27
N ASN A 265 -16.45 1.69 16.29
CA ASN A 265 -16.67 3.04 16.81
C ASN A 265 -16.39 3.13 18.31
N ILE A 266 -16.86 2.17 19.12
CA ILE A 266 -16.61 2.19 20.56
C ILE A 266 -15.14 1.92 20.88
N LYS A 267 -14.47 1.01 20.15
CA LYS A 267 -13.01 0.79 20.24
C LYS A 267 -12.22 2.09 20.02
N ASN A 268 -12.61 2.87 19.02
CA ASN A 268 -11.98 4.16 18.76
C ASN A 268 -12.24 5.17 19.90
N LYS A 269 -13.47 5.22 20.45
CA LYS A 269 -13.78 6.07 21.61
C LYS A 269 -12.92 5.69 22.83
N VAL A 270 -12.77 4.40 23.12
CA VAL A 270 -11.94 3.91 24.24
C VAL A 270 -10.46 4.19 24.01
N LYS A 271 -9.94 3.97 22.79
CA LYS A 271 -8.55 4.29 22.43
C LYS A 271 -8.20 5.78 22.62
N ASN A 272 -9.20 6.66 22.50
CA ASN A 272 -9.04 8.10 22.70
C ASN A 272 -9.07 8.54 24.18
N LEU A 273 -9.30 7.64 25.14
CA LEU A 273 -9.23 7.96 26.56
C LEU A 273 -7.77 8.03 27.03
N ASP A 274 -7.47 8.98 27.92
CA ASP A 274 -6.11 9.21 28.44
C ASP A 274 -5.60 8.08 29.38
N GLU A 275 -6.53 7.29 29.94
CA GLU A 275 -6.26 6.19 30.87
C GLU A 275 -7.08 4.96 30.49
N SER A 276 -6.54 3.77 30.73
CA SER A 276 -7.24 2.50 30.55
C SER A 276 -8.01 2.12 31.81
N ASP A 277 -9.26 1.73 31.66
CA ASP A 277 -10.06 1.15 32.74
C ASP A 277 -10.22 -0.36 32.53
N SER A 278 -9.94 -1.14 33.57
CA SER A 278 -9.98 -2.61 33.49
C SER A 278 -11.38 -3.15 33.28
N GLU A 279 -12.40 -2.46 33.79
CA GLU A 279 -13.81 -2.85 33.64
C GLU A 279 -14.28 -2.58 32.20
N ILE A 280 -13.99 -1.40 31.65
CA ILE A 280 -14.21 -1.07 30.23
C ILE A 280 -13.51 -2.08 29.32
N THR A 281 -12.26 -2.44 29.63
CA THR A 281 -11.49 -3.41 28.84
C THR A 281 -12.13 -4.81 28.89
N SER A 282 -12.56 -5.25 30.07
CA SER A 282 -13.26 -6.52 30.26
C SER A 282 -14.59 -6.58 29.49
N GLU A 283 -15.37 -5.49 29.52
CA GLU A 283 -16.62 -5.39 28.77
C GLU A 283 -16.40 -5.36 27.26
N MET A 284 -15.34 -4.71 26.77
CA MET A 284 -14.97 -4.78 25.36
C MET A 284 -14.68 -6.21 24.91
N HIS A 285 -13.95 -6.99 25.73
CA HIS A 285 -13.72 -8.41 25.45
C HIS A 285 -15.00 -9.23 25.49
N PHE A 286 -15.97 -8.88 26.34
CA PHE A 286 -17.28 -9.51 26.34
C PHE A 286 -18.07 -9.21 25.06
N ILE A 287 -18.10 -7.96 24.61
CA ILE A 287 -18.72 -7.55 23.33
C ILE A 287 -18.06 -8.26 22.14
N ASP A 288 -16.74 -8.36 22.12
CA ASP A 288 -16.01 -9.08 21.06
C ASP A 288 -16.40 -10.57 21.01
N ARG A 289 -16.61 -11.21 22.17
CA ARG A 289 -17.11 -12.59 22.24
C ARG A 289 -18.53 -12.73 21.70
N LEU A 290 -19.43 -11.81 22.06
CA LEU A 290 -20.80 -11.79 21.53
C LEU A 290 -20.81 -11.60 20.01
N LEU A 291 -19.96 -10.73 19.48
CA LEU A 291 -19.85 -10.51 18.04
C LEU A 291 -19.35 -11.75 17.30
N GLU A 292 -18.40 -12.49 17.89
CA GLU A 292 -17.93 -13.75 17.31
C GLU A 292 -19.04 -14.82 17.27
N GLN A 293 -19.87 -14.90 18.32
CA GLN A 293 -21.04 -15.77 18.33
C GLN A 293 -22.02 -15.39 17.20
N ILE A 294 -22.34 -14.11 17.04
CA ILE A 294 -23.22 -13.61 15.97
C ILE A 294 -22.68 -13.99 14.58
N ARG A 295 -21.36 -13.91 14.36
CA ARG A 295 -20.71 -14.33 13.10
C ARG A 295 -20.90 -15.83 12.85
N GLU A 296 -20.70 -16.65 13.89
CA GLU A 296 -20.90 -18.09 13.82
C GLU A 296 -22.36 -18.44 13.47
N GLN A 297 -23.33 -17.78 14.12
CA GLN A 297 -24.75 -17.99 13.82
C GLN A 297 -25.16 -17.54 12.43
N TYR A 298 -24.61 -16.43 11.93
CA TYR A 298 -24.82 -16.02 10.55
C TYR A 298 -24.27 -17.07 9.57
N LYS A 299 -23.06 -17.59 9.82
CA LYS A 299 -22.45 -18.64 8.98
C LYS A 299 -23.27 -19.94 9.00
N ASN A 300 -23.79 -20.32 10.17
CA ASN A 300 -24.69 -21.47 10.32
C ASN A 300 -26.00 -21.26 9.55
N ALA A 301 -26.62 -20.07 9.68
CA ALA A 301 -27.83 -19.73 8.93
C ALA A 301 -27.60 -19.78 7.41
N LEU A 302 -26.51 -19.21 6.91
CA LEU A 302 -26.13 -19.29 5.49
C LEU A 302 -25.97 -20.74 5.02
N LYS A 303 -25.33 -21.60 5.82
CA LYS A 303 -25.19 -23.02 5.50
C LYS A 303 -26.55 -23.71 5.40
N MET A 304 -27.42 -23.51 6.39
CA MET A 304 -28.76 -24.10 6.43
C MET A 304 -29.65 -23.59 5.29
N THR A 305 -29.60 -22.30 4.95
CA THR A 305 -30.32 -21.75 3.80
C THR A 305 -29.89 -22.40 2.49
N ASN A 306 -28.58 -22.61 2.29
CA ASN A 306 -28.06 -23.27 1.09
C ASN A 306 -28.51 -24.74 1.00
N GLU A 307 -28.52 -25.44 2.13
CA GLU A 307 -28.95 -26.84 2.25
C GLU A 307 -30.45 -26.98 2.00
N TYR A 308 -31.28 -26.14 2.65
CA TYR A 308 -32.73 -26.07 2.43
C TYR A 308 -33.07 -25.83 0.96
N GLN A 309 -32.40 -24.87 0.32
CA GLN A 309 -32.57 -24.62 -1.11
C GLN A 309 -32.18 -25.83 -1.97
N ASP A 310 -31.10 -26.54 -1.62
CA ASP A 310 -30.67 -27.73 -2.38
C ASP A 310 -31.70 -28.87 -2.28
N ILE A 311 -32.32 -29.02 -1.10
CA ILE A 311 -33.41 -29.97 -0.86
C ILE A 311 -34.64 -29.62 -1.72
N LEU A 312 -35.14 -28.38 -1.62
CA LEU A 312 -36.32 -27.93 -2.38
C LEU A 312 -36.12 -28.08 -3.89
N GLU A 313 -34.97 -27.63 -4.41
CA GLU A 313 -34.64 -27.79 -5.82
C GLU A 313 -34.66 -29.27 -6.22
N THR A 314 -33.98 -30.13 -5.46
CA THR A 314 -33.89 -31.57 -5.78
C THR A 314 -35.27 -32.24 -5.77
N CYS A 315 -36.15 -31.88 -4.83
CA CYS A 315 -37.52 -32.41 -4.76
C CYS A 315 -38.34 -32.14 -6.04
N GLU A 316 -38.16 -30.96 -6.66
CA GLU A 316 -38.88 -30.60 -7.89
C GLU A 316 -38.28 -31.20 -9.16
N PHE A 317 -36.95 -31.37 -9.22
CA PHE A 317 -36.27 -31.89 -10.41
C PHE A 317 -36.14 -33.42 -10.47
N THR A 318 -36.25 -34.11 -9.33
CA THR A 318 -36.26 -35.58 -9.34
C THR A 318 -37.64 -36.15 -9.71
N ASP A 319 -37.63 -37.35 -10.28
CA ASP A 319 -38.84 -38.15 -10.52
C ASP A 319 -38.95 -39.36 -9.57
N ASP A 320 -37.96 -39.55 -8.68
CA ASP A 320 -37.97 -40.60 -7.66
C ASP A 320 -38.82 -40.20 -6.45
N ASN A 321 -39.97 -40.87 -6.28
CA ASN A 321 -40.90 -40.62 -5.18
C ASN A 321 -40.36 -41.01 -3.80
N MET A 322 -39.47 -42.00 -3.70
CA MET A 322 -38.87 -42.39 -2.42
C MET A 322 -37.85 -41.35 -1.97
N LEU A 323 -37.02 -40.89 -2.90
CA LEU A 323 -36.12 -39.76 -2.65
C LEU A 323 -36.88 -38.51 -2.20
N LYS A 324 -37.99 -38.15 -2.88
CA LYS A 324 -38.83 -37.00 -2.48
C LYS A 324 -39.30 -37.13 -1.04
N LYS A 325 -39.80 -38.30 -0.64
CA LYS A 325 -40.24 -38.53 0.74
C LYS A 325 -39.10 -38.35 1.75
N ASN A 326 -37.91 -38.89 1.45
CA ASN A 326 -36.74 -38.76 2.31
C ASN A 326 -36.29 -37.30 2.44
N LEU A 327 -36.29 -36.57 1.33
CA LEU A 327 -35.90 -35.17 1.27
C LEU A 327 -36.90 -34.25 1.98
N ILE A 328 -38.22 -34.52 1.91
CA ILE A 328 -39.24 -33.75 2.65
C ILE A 328 -39.07 -33.91 4.17
N ILE A 329 -38.70 -35.11 4.64
CA ILE A 329 -38.39 -35.31 6.07
C ILE A 329 -37.16 -34.47 6.46
N HIS A 330 -36.11 -34.53 5.63
CA HIS A 330 -34.88 -33.76 5.85
C HIS A 330 -35.11 -32.24 5.79
N GLU A 331 -35.97 -31.77 4.88
CA GLU A 331 -36.43 -30.38 4.79
C GLU A 331 -37.03 -29.91 6.11
N GLY A 332 -37.90 -30.73 6.72
CA GLY A 332 -38.51 -30.46 8.01
C GLY A 332 -37.48 -30.27 9.12
N ASP A 333 -36.44 -31.12 9.15
CA ASP A 333 -35.37 -31.02 10.14
C ASP A 333 -34.49 -29.77 9.92
N VAL A 334 -34.12 -29.47 8.67
CA VAL A 334 -33.35 -28.25 8.33
C VAL A 334 -34.13 -26.99 8.67
N ASN A 335 -35.45 -26.97 8.41
CA ASN A 335 -36.28 -25.81 8.72
C ASN A 335 -36.44 -25.61 10.24
N ARG A 336 -36.56 -26.68 11.02
CA ARG A 336 -36.57 -26.58 12.50
C ARG A 336 -35.25 -26.01 13.01
N GLU A 337 -34.13 -26.52 12.51
CA GLU A 337 -32.80 -26.06 12.90
C GLU A 337 -32.58 -24.60 12.49
N PHE A 338 -32.94 -24.21 11.25
CA PHE A 338 -32.87 -22.83 10.79
C PHE A 338 -33.68 -21.89 11.68
N ASN A 339 -34.90 -22.26 12.07
CA ASN A 339 -35.73 -21.46 12.97
C ASN A 339 -35.17 -21.37 14.39
N TYR A 340 -34.53 -22.44 14.89
CA TYR A 340 -33.82 -22.43 16.16
C TYR A 340 -32.63 -21.46 16.13
N GLN A 341 -31.78 -21.55 15.09
CA GLN A 341 -30.63 -20.67 14.89
C GLN A 341 -31.04 -19.21 14.65
N ASN A 342 -32.19 -18.97 14.01
CA ASN A 342 -32.75 -17.62 13.88
C ASN A 342 -33.05 -16.99 15.25
N LYS A 343 -33.67 -17.74 16.16
CA LYS A 343 -33.97 -17.25 17.51
C LYS A 343 -32.69 -16.93 18.29
N ILE A 344 -31.68 -17.81 18.20
CA ILE A 344 -30.39 -17.57 18.84
C ILE A 344 -29.73 -16.30 18.30
N PHE A 345 -29.66 -16.15 16.97
CA PHE A 345 -29.06 -14.96 16.33
C PHE A 345 -29.68 -13.65 16.84
N TYR A 346 -31.02 -13.56 16.87
CA TYR A 346 -31.68 -12.34 17.35
C TYR A 346 -31.48 -12.11 18.85
N SER A 347 -31.44 -13.17 19.66
CA SER A 347 -31.13 -13.08 21.09
C SER A 347 -29.70 -12.60 21.34
N GLU A 348 -28.73 -13.06 20.55
CA GLU A 348 -27.33 -12.62 20.65
C GLU A 348 -27.18 -11.16 20.21
N ILE A 349 -27.90 -10.73 19.17
CA ILE A 349 -27.96 -9.32 18.74
C ILE A 349 -28.53 -8.44 19.85
N GLU A 350 -29.59 -8.87 20.53
CA GLU A 350 -30.17 -8.12 21.65
C GLU A 350 -29.18 -8.00 22.83
N ALA A 351 -28.53 -9.10 23.19
CA ALA A 351 -27.48 -9.12 24.22
C ALA A 351 -26.31 -8.19 23.85
N TYR A 352 -25.86 -8.23 22.59
CA TYR A 352 -24.82 -7.36 22.06
C TYR A 352 -25.21 -5.88 22.18
N ASN A 353 -26.41 -5.51 21.74
CA ASN A 353 -26.87 -4.12 21.76
C ASN A 353 -26.97 -3.59 23.21
N LYS A 354 -27.44 -4.41 24.14
CA LYS A 354 -27.50 -4.05 25.57
C LYS A 354 -26.11 -3.84 26.17
N ALA A 355 -25.20 -4.78 25.93
CA ALA A 355 -23.81 -4.69 26.41
C ALA A 355 -23.09 -3.47 25.83
N LEU A 356 -23.31 -3.17 24.55
CA LEU A 356 -22.78 -1.98 23.89
C LEU A 356 -23.31 -0.70 24.52
N GLU A 357 -24.62 -0.60 24.78
CA GLU A 357 -25.21 0.59 25.40
C GLU A 357 -24.66 0.84 26.82
N GLU A 358 -24.48 -0.23 27.60
CA GLU A 358 -23.87 -0.18 28.94
C GLU A 358 -22.41 0.29 28.85
N LEU A 359 -21.62 -0.27 27.94
CA LEU A 359 -20.24 0.16 27.70
C LEU A 359 -20.17 1.63 27.28
N GLU A 360 -21.03 2.08 26.36
CA GLU A 360 -21.07 3.48 25.94
C GLU A 360 -21.40 4.44 27.10
N LYS A 361 -22.24 4.02 28.05
CA LYS A 361 -22.51 4.80 29.27
C LYS A 361 -21.27 4.85 30.16
N LYS A 362 -20.61 3.71 30.40
CA LYS A 362 -19.39 3.65 31.22
C LYS A 362 -18.25 4.48 30.63
N VAL A 363 -18.00 4.37 29.33
CA VAL A 363 -17.00 5.18 28.61
C VAL A 363 -17.28 6.68 28.77
N ARG A 364 -18.53 7.11 28.68
CA ARG A 364 -18.92 8.51 28.89
C ARG A 364 -18.68 8.97 30.32
N VAL A 365 -19.13 8.20 31.31
CA VAL A 365 -18.93 8.53 32.74
C VAL A 365 -17.45 8.58 33.08
N PHE A 366 -16.68 7.59 32.63
CA PHE A 366 -15.24 7.52 32.85
C PHE A 366 -14.51 8.71 32.22
N ALA A 367 -14.89 9.11 30.99
CA ALA A 367 -14.35 10.31 30.36
C ALA A 367 -14.61 11.59 31.18
N VAL A 368 -15.79 11.72 31.79
CA VAL A 368 -16.10 12.86 32.69
C VAL A 368 -15.22 12.82 33.95
N ILE A 369 -15.12 11.66 34.60
CA ILE A 369 -14.26 11.47 35.79
C ILE A 369 -12.81 11.81 35.48
N LEU A 370 -12.28 11.36 34.34
CA LEU A 370 -10.93 11.70 33.89
C LEU A 370 -10.76 13.21 33.70
N ASN A 371 -11.73 13.87 33.08
CA ASN A 371 -11.66 15.32 32.88
C ASN A 371 -11.70 16.10 34.19
N ASP A 372 -12.49 15.66 35.18
CA ASP A 372 -12.55 16.30 36.50
C ASP A 372 -11.26 16.06 37.30
N LYS A 373 -10.71 14.83 37.26
CA LYS A 373 -9.39 14.54 37.83
C LYS A 373 -8.30 15.41 37.20
N LEU A 374 -8.32 15.59 35.88
CA LEU A 374 -7.38 16.44 35.16
C LEU A 374 -7.49 17.90 35.60
N LYS A 375 -8.70 18.45 35.75
CA LYS A 375 -8.90 19.82 36.26
C LYS A 375 -8.35 20.00 37.67
N ALA A 376 -8.42 18.98 38.50
CA ALA A 376 -7.85 18.98 39.84
C ALA A 376 -6.31 18.83 39.84
N GLU A 377 -5.72 18.14 38.85
CA GLU A 377 -4.26 17.99 38.73
C GLU A 377 -3.54 19.28 38.29
N ILE A 378 -4.21 20.22 37.59
CA ILE A 378 -3.59 21.48 37.14
C ILE A 378 -3.24 22.35 38.37
N ARG A 379 -1.95 22.42 38.70
CA ARG A 379 -1.45 23.27 39.79
C ARG A 379 -1.30 24.72 39.34
N GLU A 380 -0.73 24.91 38.15
CA GLU A 380 -0.32 26.23 37.65
C GLU A 380 -1.30 26.72 36.57
N LYS A 381 -2.56 26.89 37.00
CA LYS A 381 -3.71 27.19 36.13
C LYS A 381 -3.50 28.40 35.24
N GLU A 382 -2.85 29.44 35.76
CA GLU A 382 -2.62 30.67 35.01
C GLU A 382 -1.74 30.41 33.78
N PHE A 383 -0.63 29.68 33.93
CA PHE A 383 0.27 29.37 32.83
C PHE A 383 -0.36 28.44 31.80
N TYR A 384 -0.98 27.34 32.23
CA TYR A 384 -1.69 26.41 31.35
C TYR A 384 -2.71 27.13 30.47
N LYS A 385 -3.54 27.98 31.08
CA LYS A 385 -4.58 28.75 30.42
C LYS A 385 -4.00 29.81 29.47
N SER A 386 -2.92 30.49 29.89
CA SER A 386 -2.25 31.50 29.06
C SER A 386 -1.52 30.89 27.86
N PHE A 387 -0.93 29.71 28.01
CA PHE A 387 -0.31 28.96 26.92
C PHE A 387 -1.35 28.56 25.85
N LEU A 388 -2.48 27.98 26.26
CA LEU A 388 -3.55 27.59 25.32
C LEU A 388 -4.15 28.79 24.56
N ASN A 389 -4.17 29.97 25.17
CA ASN A 389 -4.74 31.17 24.58
C ASN A 389 -3.75 31.97 23.71
N LEU A 390 -2.45 31.65 23.76
CA LEU A 390 -1.40 32.32 23.00
C LEU A 390 -1.72 32.32 21.50
N ASN A 391 -1.70 33.44 20.79
CA ASN A 391 -2.04 33.45 19.36
C ASN A 391 -1.41 34.65 18.63
N GLY A 392 -1.55 34.64 17.30
CA GLY A 392 -1.19 35.73 16.41
C GLY A 392 0.28 36.14 16.52
N ARG A 393 0.51 37.46 16.54
CA ARG A 393 1.86 38.03 16.51
C ARG A 393 2.68 37.66 17.76
N GLN A 394 2.07 37.62 18.94
CA GLN A 394 2.76 37.29 20.19
C GLN A 394 3.38 35.89 20.13
N LEU A 395 2.57 34.89 19.74
CA LEU A 395 3.01 33.51 19.57
C LEU A 395 4.21 33.40 18.62
N ARG A 396 4.10 34.05 17.46
CA ARG A 396 5.10 33.98 16.39
C ARG A 396 6.42 34.62 16.81
N VAL A 397 6.36 35.71 17.56
CA VAL A 397 7.56 36.38 18.10
C VAL A 397 8.26 35.49 19.12
N LEU A 398 7.52 34.92 20.08
CA LEU A 398 8.08 33.99 21.07
C LEU A 398 8.75 32.79 20.39
N TYR A 399 8.08 32.22 19.40
CA TYR A 399 8.64 31.16 18.59
C TYR A 399 9.93 31.57 17.86
N CYS A 400 9.95 32.75 17.22
CA CYS A 400 11.13 33.25 16.52
C CYS A 400 12.32 33.46 17.47
N LEU A 401 12.09 33.97 18.67
CA LEU A 401 13.14 34.20 19.67
C LEU A 401 13.82 32.89 20.09
N ILE A 402 13.02 31.87 20.39
CA ILE A 402 13.54 30.53 20.72
C ILE A 402 14.23 29.89 19.52
N LYS A 403 13.67 30.07 18.31
CA LYS A 403 14.23 29.49 17.08
C LYS A 403 15.60 30.09 16.73
N SER A 404 15.78 31.38 16.97
CA SER A 404 16.97 32.12 16.52
C SER A 404 18.10 32.18 17.53
N TYR A 405 17.91 31.72 18.78
CA TYR A 405 18.81 31.92 19.92
C TYR A 405 20.32 31.81 19.62
N SER A 406 20.77 30.76 18.91
CA SER A 406 22.19 30.58 18.55
C SER A 406 22.76 31.68 17.64
N THR A 407 21.93 32.30 16.80
CA THR A 407 22.26 33.45 15.95
C THR A 407 21.98 34.78 16.66
N THR A 408 20.97 34.82 17.53
CA THR A 408 20.46 36.00 18.23
C THR A 408 21.43 36.55 19.26
N TYR A 409 22.27 35.71 19.88
CA TYR A 409 23.31 36.15 20.82
C TYR A 409 24.26 37.21 20.20
N SER A 410 24.72 36.98 18.97
CA SER A 410 25.60 37.94 18.26
C SER A 410 24.90 39.22 17.78
N ILE A 411 23.57 39.17 17.64
CA ILE A 411 22.75 40.24 17.09
C ILE A 411 22.23 41.14 18.22
N LEU A 412 21.86 40.58 19.37
CA LEU A 412 21.38 41.33 20.54
C LEU A 412 22.45 42.30 21.05
N ASP A 413 23.69 41.83 21.15
CA ASP A 413 24.82 42.61 21.66
C ASP A 413 25.14 43.83 20.77
N LYS A 414 25.06 43.68 19.44
CA LYS A 414 25.23 44.79 18.47
C LYS A 414 23.97 45.65 18.28
N SER A 415 22.79 45.06 18.44
CA SER A 415 21.51 45.79 18.34
C SER A 415 21.28 46.73 19.52
N ARG A 416 21.91 46.46 20.67
CA ARG A 416 21.99 47.35 21.83
C ARG A 416 22.62 48.68 21.41
N GLU A 417 23.80 48.68 20.79
CA GLU A 417 24.41 49.90 20.26
C GLU A 417 23.60 50.57 19.12
N TRP A 418 23.06 49.78 18.20
CA TRP A 418 22.37 50.32 17.01
C TRP A 418 20.99 50.93 17.30
N MET A 419 20.18 50.33 18.17
CA MET A 419 18.89 50.90 18.58
C MET A 419 19.06 52.26 19.26
N PHE A 420 20.16 52.46 19.99
CA PHE A 420 20.45 53.72 20.66
C PHE A 420 21.04 54.80 19.76
N LYS A 421 21.59 54.44 18.58
CA LYS A 421 22.20 55.37 17.64
C LYS A 421 21.31 55.76 16.43
N TYR A 422 20.48 54.83 15.93
CA TYR A 422 19.76 54.99 14.66
C TYR A 422 18.25 54.66 14.71
N GLY A 423 17.72 54.21 15.86
CA GLY A 423 16.30 53.90 16.04
C GLY A 423 15.88 52.45 15.76
N LEU A 424 14.66 52.07 16.19
CA LEU A 424 14.15 50.68 16.18
C LEU A 424 13.98 50.07 14.78
N ALA A 425 13.57 50.88 13.80
CA ALA A 425 13.28 50.41 12.43
C ALA A 425 14.54 49.98 11.65
N GLU A 426 15.71 50.50 12.02
CA GLU A 426 16.96 50.30 11.27
C GLU A 426 17.82 49.14 11.81
N SER A 427 17.44 48.54 12.94
CA SER A 427 18.22 47.44 13.54
C SER A 427 18.15 46.16 12.70
N LYS A 428 19.31 45.50 12.51
CA LYS A 428 19.40 44.20 11.81
C LYS A 428 18.50 43.14 12.46
N PHE A 429 18.39 43.16 13.79
CA PHE A 429 17.47 42.33 14.57
C PHE A 429 16.02 42.45 14.08
N MET A 430 15.52 43.68 13.85
CA MET A 430 14.14 43.89 13.43
C MET A 430 13.87 43.46 12.00
N LYS A 431 14.85 43.64 11.11
CA LYS A 431 14.75 43.13 9.73
C LYS A 431 14.70 41.60 9.71
N ASP A 432 15.56 40.94 10.48
CA ASP A 432 15.59 39.48 10.58
C ASP A 432 14.34 38.93 11.28
N LEU A 433 13.86 39.58 12.35
CA LEU A 433 12.61 39.22 13.01
C LEU A 433 11.40 39.37 12.07
N ASN A 434 11.27 40.50 11.37
CA ASN A 434 10.17 40.73 10.44
C ASN A 434 10.19 39.74 9.26
N LYS A 435 11.38 39.41 8.73
CA LYS A 435 11.54 38.36 7.73
C LYS A 435 11.06 37.00 8.25
N ASN A 436 11.51 36.59 9.45
CA ASN A 436 11.07 35.34 10.07
C ASN A 436 9.56 35.33 10.35
N LEU A 437 8.96 36.48 10.72
CA LEU A 437 7.52 36.60 10.91
C LEU A 437 6.75 36.45 9.58
N GLN A 438 7.25 37.03 8.49
CA GLN A 438 6.66 36.87 7.16
C GLN A 438 6.69 35.41 6.69
N GLU A 439 7.80 34.70 6.91
CA GLU A 439 7.94 33.26 6.60
C GLU A 439 6.92 32.39 7.36
N LEU A 440 6.45 32.85 8.52
CA LEU A 440 5.47 32.11 9.31
C LEU A 440 4.03 32.35 8.88
N ASN A 441 3.71 33.36 8.06
CA ASN A 441 2.32 33.76 7.76
C ASN A 441 1.43 32.63 7.23
N SER A 442 2.02 31.62 6.56
CA SER A 442 1.31 30.44 6.03
C SER A 442 1.15 29.29 7.04
N VAL A 443 1.75 29.37 8.22
CA VAL A 443 1.72 28.34 9.28
C VAL A 443 0.61 28.68 10.27
N SER A 444 -0.17 27.69 10.70
CA SER A 444 -1.24 27.90 11.69
C SER A 444 -0.66 28.16 13.10
N ASP A 445 -1.41 28.90 13.92
CA ASP A 445 -1.00 29.19 15.29
C ASP A 445 -0.90 27.90 16.13
N GLU A 446 -1.82 26.94 15.98
CA GLU A 446 -1.72 25.65 16.63
C GLU A 446 -0.42 24.91 16.29
N GLN A 447 0.02 24.93 15.04
CA GLN A 447 1.27 24.29 14.65
C GLN A 447 2.47 24.97 15.32
N ILE A 448 2.47 26.30 15.39
CA ILE A 448 3.54 27.06 16.06
C ILE A 448 3.54 26.79 17.58
N LYS A 449 2.36 26.69 18.22
CA LYS A 449 2.24 26.32 19.65
C LYS A 449 2.84 24.97 19.94
N ILE A 450 2.56 23.95 19.12
CA ILE A 450 3.11 22.61 19.34
C ILE A 450 4.64 22.65 19.33
N ILE A 451 5.22 23.34 18.34
CA ILE A 451 6.68 23.45 18.25
C ILE A 451 7.23 24.24 19.45
N LEU A 452 6.55 25.32 19.85
CA LEU A 452 6.91 26.10 21.04
C LEU A 452 6.88 25.24 22.31
N TYR A 453 5.85 24.43 22.50
CA TYR A 453 5.70 23.50 23.62
C TYR A 453 6.86 22.51 23.71
N TYR A 454 7.14 21.76 22.65
CA TYR A 454 8.22 20.76 22.67
C TYR A 454 9.60 21.39 22.81
N LYS A 455 9.82 22.59 22.24
CA LYS A 455 11.07 23.33 22.46
C LYS A 455 11.24 23.72 23.92
N LEU A 456 10.20 24.27 24.55
CA LEU A 456 10.24 24.60 25.97
C LEU A 456 10.49 23.36 26.83
N ALA A 457 9.79 22.26 26.57
CA ALA A 457 10.00 21.00 27.28
C ALA A 457 11.43 20.45 27.12
N LYS A 458 12.03 20.60 25.94
CA LYS A 458 13.43 20.20 25.68
C LYS A 458 14.41 21.07 26.45
N MET A 459 14.19 22.39 26.47
CA MET A 459 15.03 23.35 27.19
C MET A 459 14.95 23.16 28.71
N THR A 460 13.77 22.78 29.24
CA THR A 460 13.60 22.50 30.67
C THR A 460 14.00 21.09 31.08
N GLY A 461 14.43 20.24 30.14
CA GLY A 461 14.88 18.86 30.42
C GLY A 461 13.75 17.85 30.71
N ILE A 462 12.50 18.16 30.34
CA ILE A 462 11.33 17.29 30.58
C ILE A 462 11.37 16.11 29.60
N LYS A 463 11.59 14.89 30.11
CA LYS A 463 11.77 13.69 29.28
C LYS A 463 10.47 13.10 28.72
N ASN A 464 9.34 13.32 29.41
CA ASN A 464 8.06 12.65 29.10
C ASN A 464 6.98 13.62 28.57
N ALA A 465 7.39 14.73 27.96
CA ALA A 465 6.46 15.70 27.41
C ALA A 465 5.68 15.12 26.23
N SER A 466 4.35 15.11 26.33
CA SER A 466 3.48 14.59 25.26
C SER A 466 2.20 15.40 25.15
N ILE A 467 1.86 15.84 23.94
CA ILE A 467 0.63 16.61 23.70
C ILE A 467 -0.58 15.73 23.51
N CYS A 468 -0.42 14.48 23.07
CA CYS A 468 -1.54 13.57 22.84
C CYS A 468 -2.07 12.89 24.09
N ASN A 469 -1.35 12.99 25.20
CA ASN A 469 -1.80 12.59 26.51
C ASN A 469 -2.02 13.85 27.34
N LYS A 470 -3.29 14.18 27.63
CA LYS A 470 -3.66 15.46 28.26
C LYS A 470 -3.05 15.60 29.65
N LYS A 471 -2.92 14.49 30.37
CA LYS A 471 -2.29 14.43 31.70
C LYS A 471 -0.80 14.78 31.63
N LYS A 472 -0.07 14.20 30.68
CA LYS A 472 1.35 14.52 30.45
C LYS A 472 1.53 15.97 29.99
N PHE A 473 0.63 16.47 29.14
CA PHE A 473 0.63 17.87 28.72
C PHE A 473 0.48 18.82 29.91
N VAL A 474 -0.53 18.62 30.77
CA VAL A 474 -0.76 19.41 31.98
C VAL A 474 0.46 19.38 32.92
N ARG A 475 0.98 18.19 33.21
CA ARG A 475 2.15 18.04 34.09
C ARG A 475 3.39 18.73 33.51
N SER A 476 3.59 18.65 32.20
CA SER A 476 4.71 19.31 31.53
C SER A 476 4.57 20.84 31.59
N THR A 477 3.35 21.38 31.46
CA THR A 477 3.12 22.83 31.62
C THR A 477 3.38 23.30 33.04
N ASP A 478 2.98 22.54 34.07
CA ASP A 478 3.29 22.84 35.47
C ASP A 478 4.81 22.74 35.70
N GLU A 479 5.49 21.75 35.13
CA GLU A 479 6.93 21.56 35.31
C GLU A 479 7.76 22.65 34.62
N ILE A 480 7.32 23.18 33.47
CA ILE A 480 7.95 24.33 32.81
C ILE A 480 7.98 25.55 33.73
N ILE A 481 6.87 25.86 34.42
CA ILE A 481 6.84 27.00 35.34
C ILE A 481 7.73 26.76 36.57
N ASN A 482 7.77 25.52 37.06
CA ASN A 482 8.61 25.16 38.21
C ASN A 482 10.09 25.34 37.90
N VAL A 483 10.53 24.90 36.72
CA VAL A 483 11.91 25.09 36.27
C VAL A 483 12.23 26.58 36.12
N ALA A 484 11.34 27.37 35.50
CA ALA A 484 11.51 28.81 35.35
C ALA A 484 11.62 29.53 36.70
N TYR A 485 10.75 29.19 37.67
CA TYR A 485 10.79 29.73 39.02
C TYR A 485 12.11 29.37 39.71
N ASN A 486 12.52 28.10 39.64
CA ASN A 486 13.75 27.62 40.29
C ASN A 486 15.01 28.28 39.73
N MET A 487 15.02 28.58 38.42
CA MET A 487 16.12 29.30 37.77
C MET A 487 16.24 30.75 38.25
N LEU A 488 15.13 31.39 38.67
CA LEU A 488 15.13 32.76 39.18
C LEU A 488 15.37 32.87 40.69
N MET A 489 15.18 31.79 41.46
CA MET A 489 15.42 31.80 42.91
C MET A 489 16.80 32.38 43.31
N PRO A 490 17.94 32.02 42.69
CA PRO A 490 19.24 32.55 43.10
C PRO A 490 19.49 34.01 42.67
N GLU A 491 18.61 34.61 41.84
CA GLU A 491 18.82 35.94 41.28
C GLU A 491 18.55 37.07 42.28
N GLU A 492 19.38 38.11 42.22
CA GLU A 492 19.24 39.28 43.08
C GLU A 492 17.95 40.07 42.78
N GLY A 493 17.12 40.26 43.82
CA GLY A 493 15.84 40.97 43.74
C GLY A 493 14.61 40.09 43.48
N PHE A 494 14.79 38.75 43.34
CA PHE A 494 13.66 37.82 43.25
C PHE A 494 12.94 37.66 44.59
N LYS A 495 11.59 37.68 44.55
CA LYS A 495 10.74 37.53 45.75
C LYS A 495 10.05 36.17 45.75
N TYR A 496 10.16 35.48 46.87
CA TYR A 496 9.56 34.17 47.09
C TYR A 496 8.10 34.32 47.52
N ILE A 497 7.17 34.13 46.58
CA ILE A 497 5.73 34.04 46.87
C ILE A 497 5.26 32.63 46.50
N GLU A 498 4.24 32.12 47.22
CA GLU A 498 3.66 30.79 46.98
C GLU A 498 3.15 30.63 45.54
N ASP A 499 2.56 31.69 44.99
CA ASP A 499 2.22 31.78 43.57
C ASP A 499 3.46 32.02 42.71
N LYS A 500 3.87 30.96 41.99
CA LYS A 500 5.07 30.96 41.14
C LYS A 500 4.90 31.83 39.90
N ALA A 501 3.73 31.77 39.26
CA ALA A 501 3.40 32.60 38.11
C ALA A 501 3.47 34.08 38.47
N HIS A 502 2.93 34.44 39.63
CA HIS A 502 2.97 35.80 40.16
C HIS A 502 4.40 36.28 40.47
N SER A 503 5.21 35.45 41.11
CA SER A 503 6.61 35.77 41.43
C SER A 503 7.44 36.08 40.19
N ILE A 504 7.29 35.26 39.13
CA ILE A 504 7.98 35.46 37.84
C ILE A 504 7.55 36.79 37.19
N LYS A 505 6.24 37.11 37.19
CA LYS A 505 5.72 38.39 36.66
C LYS A 505 6.31 39.59 37.39
N ILE A 506 6.28 39.58 38.72
CA ILE A 506 6.81 40.66 39.58
C ILE A 506 8.29 40.90 39.29
N TYR A 507 9.08 39.83 39.23
CA TYR A 507 10.52 39.93 39.02
C TYR A 507 10.86 40.70 37.74
N TYR A 508 10.28 40.29 36.61
CA TYR A 508 10.55 40.94 35.33
C TYR A 508 9.94 42.34 35.24
N LEU A 509 8.79 42.59 35.85
CA LEU A 509 8.21 43.94 35.97
C LEU A 509 9.13 44.91 36.73
N LYS A 510 9.76 44.46 37.82
CA LYS A 510 10.69 45.30 38.58
C LYS A 510 11.97 45.60 37.84
N LYS A 511 12.61 44.58 37.27
CA LYS A 511 13.81 44.78 36.45
C LYS A 511 13.53 45.81 35.35
N PHE A 512 12.32 45.76 34.78
CA PHE A 512 11.87 46.73 33.80
C PHE A 512 11.75 48.16 34.35
N ILE A 513 11.08 48.34 35.51
CA ILE A 513 10.97 49.63 36.18
C ILE A 513 12.35 50.20 36.53
N GLU A 514 13.26 49.38 37.05
CA GLU A 514 14.63 49.77 37.41
C GLU A 514 15.41 50.26 36.18
N ALA A 515 15.33 49.55 35.06
CA ALA A 515 15.97 49.96 33.83
C ALA A 515 15.40 51.28 33.28
N LEU A 516 14.08 51.48 33.36
CA LEU A 516 13.49 52.77 32.99
C LEU A 516 13.92 53.89 33.94
N LYS A 517 13.94 53.64 35.26
CA LYS A 517 14.36 54.61 36.29
C LYS A 517 15.80 55.07 36.05
N ALA A 518 16.71 54.14 35.75
CA ALA A 518 18.11 54.45 35.47
C ALA A 518 18.26 55.40 34.27
N ARG A 519 17.38 55.26 33.27
CA ARG A 519 17.44 55.99 32.00
C ARG A 519 16.68 57.32 31.99
N TYR A 520 15.52 57.39 32.64
CA TYR A 520 14.60 58.53 32.57
C TYR A 520 14.39 59.18 33.95
N LYS A 521 15.48 59.64 34.58
CA LYS A 521 15.47 60.15 35.96
C LYS A 521 14.52 61.35 36.21
N ASN A 522 14.22 62.15 35.19
CA ASN A 522 13.40 63.38 35.30
C ASN A 522 12.15 63.34 34.40
N ILE A 523 11.37 62.25 34.45
CA ILE A 523 10.20 62.10 33.59
C ILE A 523 9.01 62.94 34.08
N LYS A 524 8.32 63.59 33.15
CA LYS A 524 7.03 64.24 33.43
C LYS A 524 5.91 63.25 33.14
N ILE A 525 5.12 62.96 34.17
CA ILE A 525 3.91 62.15 34.08
C ILE A 525 2.72 63.08 33.90
N ASP A 526 1.73 62.67 33.12
CA ASP A 526 0.50 63.44 32.99
C ASP A 526 -0.39 63.31 34.26
N ASP A 527 -1.39 64.19 34.37
CA ASP A 527 -2.27 64.20 35.55
C ASP A 527 -3.20 62.98 35.60
N LEU A 528 -3.48 62.33 34.46
CA LEU A 528 -4.31 61.13 34.40
C LEU A 528 -3.57 59.94 35.02
N LEU A 529 -2.32 59.74 34.65
CA LEU A 529 -1.43 58.71 35.16
C LEU A 529 -1.06 58.95 36.61
N LEU A 530 -0.77 60.20 36.98
CA LEU A 530 -0.57 60.59 38.37
C LEU A 530 -1.78 60.23 39.25
N SER A 531 -2.99 60.53 38.78
CA SER A 531 -4.24 60.22 39.49
C SER A 531 -4.48 58.70 39.61
N ARG A 532 -4.10 57.93 38.60
CA ARG A 532 -4.18 56.45 38.65
C ARG A 532 -3.19 55.84 39.63
N ILE A 533 -1.91 56.21 39.53
CA ILE A 533 -0.88 55.76 40.49
C ILE A 533 -1.30 56.14 41.92
N TYR A 534 -1.86 57.34 42.11
CA TYR A 534 -2.40 57.75 43.40
C TYR A 534 -3.54 56.85 43.86
N THR A 535 -4.53 56.58 43.00
CA THR A 535 -5.67 55.69 43.31
C THR A 535 -5.17 54.30 43.73
N ASP A 536 -4.28 53.68 42.96
CA ASP A 536 -3.74 52.36 43.25
C ASP A 536 -2.97 52.35 44.58
N ILE A 537 -2.16 53.37 44.85
CA ILE A 537 -1.44 53.52 46.12
C ILE A 537 -2.40 53.71 47.31
N ILE A 538 -3.53 54.39 47.12
CA ILE A 538 -4.56 54.55 48.16
C ILE A 538 -5.31 53.23 48.41
N GLU A 539 -5.64 52.48 47.35
CA GLU A 539 -6.21 51.13 47.48
C GLU A 539 -5.24 50.21 48.24
N ILE A 540 -3.95 50.22 47.87
CA ILE A 540 -2.91 49.51 48.61
C ILE A 540 -2.85 49.98 50.06
N ARG A 541 -2.86 51.31 50.33
CA ARG A 541 -2.84 51.91 51.69
C ARG A 541 -3.95 51.42 52.60
N THR A 542 -5.09 51.05 52.02
CA THR A 542 -6.28 50.57 52.74
C THR A 542 -6.35 49.04 52.82
N SER A 543 -5.47 48.32 52.14
CA SER A 543 -5.40 46.86 52.16
C SER A 543 -4.74 46.29 53.43
N SER A 544 -5.18 45.11 53.86
CA SER A 544 -4.66 44.40 55.03
C SER A 544 -3.25 43.81 54.87
N ASN A 545 -2.69 43.81 53.65
CA ASN A 545 -1.43 43.14 53.31
C ASN A 545 -0.15 43.93 53.65
N ILE A 546 -0.28 45.16 54.17
CA ILE A 546 0.86 46.08 54.40
C ILE A 546 1.72 45.71 55.62
N ARG A 547 1.21 44.87 56.54
CA ARG A 547 1.80 44.66 57.88
C ARG A 547 3.17 43.95 57.92
N PHE A 548 3.71 43.49 56.79
CA PHE A 548 4.94 42.67 56.73
C PHE A 548 6.03 43.23 55.80
N TYR A 549 5.99 44.52 55.48
CA TYR A 549 6.89 45.13 54.50
C TYR A 549 7.91 46.11 55.09
N ASP A 550 9.05 46.20 54.42
CA ASP A 550 10.22 46.99 54.81
C ASP A 550 9.86 48.48 55.06
N SER A 551 10.20 49.00 56.24
CA SER A 551 9.69 50.28 56.77
C SER A 551 10.07 51.49 55.92
N ASP A 552 11.18 51.42 55.19
CA ASP A 552 11.68 52.52 54.37
C ASP A 552 10.86 52.78 53.09
N LYS A 553 10.16 51.76 52.58
CA LYS A 553 9.29 51.89 51.38
C LYS A 553 7.86 52.35 51.70
N LEU A 554 7.48 52.41 52.97
CA LEU A 554 6.13 52.69 53.44
C LEU A 554 5.90 54.15 53.87
N LYS A 555 6.82 55.07 53.52
CA LYS A 555 6.74 56.51 53.88
C LYS A 555 5.46 57.20 53.37
N PHE A 556 4.79 56.65 52.38
CA PHE A 556 3.53 57.18 51.84
C PHE A 556 2.32 56.97 52.77
N LEU A 557 2.40 56.03 53.72
CA LEU A 557 1.30 55.76 54.67
C LEU A 557 1.03 56.91 55.63
N SER A 558 1.99 57.82 55.83
CA SER A 558 1.88 58.99 56.71
C SER A 558 1.69 60.31 55.96
N MET A 559 1.72 60.31 54.62
CA MET A 559 1.56 61.52 53.81
C MET A 559 0.08 61.92 53.67
N ASN A 560 -0.19 63.22 53.65
CA ASN A 560 -1.49 63.74 53.20
C ASN A 560 -1.60 63.70 51.66
N GLU A 561 -2.80 63.90 51.12
CA GLU A 561 -3.06 63.81 49.67
C GLU A 561 -2.12 64.69 48.84
N LYS A 562 -1.93 65.95 49.25
CA LYS A 562 -1.10 66.93 48.53
C LYS A 562 0.39 66.55 48.57
N GLU A 563 0.86 66.04 49.70
CA GLU A 563 2.23 65.52 49.85
C GLU A 563 2.46 64.27 48.99
N LEU A 564 1.50 63.35 48.99
CA LEU A 564 1.58 62.10 48.25
C LEU A 564 1.58 62.35 46.73
N LEU A 565 0.66 63.17 46.22
CA LEU A 565 0.64 63.55 44.79
C LEU A 565 1.94 64.22 44.35
N ASN A 566 2.50 65.11 45.17
CA ASN A 566 3.77 65.76 44.87
C ASN A 566 4.95 64.78 44.93
N SER A 567 4.92 63.80 45.83
CA SER A 567 5.96 62.77 45.94
C SER A 567 5.91 61.79 44.78
N ILE A 568 4.71 61.35 44.37
CA ILE A 568 4.51 60.52 43.17
C ILE A 568 5.03 61.25 41.93
N ARG A 569 4.70 62.54 41.77
CA ARG A 569 5.16 63.35 40.63
C ARG A 569 6.69 63.50 40.58
N LYS A 570 7.37 63.51 41.74
CA LYS A 570 8.84 63.59 41.82
C LYS A 570 9.52 62.25 41.55
N ASN A 571 8.98 61.15 42.08
CA ASN A 571 9.60 59.82 42.05
C ASN A 571 8.67 58.71 41.53
N PRO A 572 8.09 58.83 40.31
CA PRO A 572 7.03 57.93 39.86
C PRO A 572 7.45 56.46 39.81
N PHE A 573 8.71 56.17 39.45
CA PHE A 573 9.25 54.80 39.41
C PHE A 573 9.29 54.12 40.78
N GLU A 574 9.47 54.87 41.87
CA GLU A 574 9.48 54.30 43.22
C GLU A 574 8.09 53.84 43.62
N TYR A 575 7.07 54.64 43.32
CA TYR A 575 5.67 54.30 43.60
C TYR A 575 5.16 53.15 42.72
N LEU A 576 5.60 53.05 41.47
CA LEU A 576 5.29 51.87 40.65
C LEU A 576 5.95 50.61 41.17
N SER A 577 7.18 50.71 41.70
CA SER A 577 7.81 49.57 42.37
C SER A 577 7.04 49.16 43.61
N VAL A 578 6.41 50.10 44.32
CA VAL A 578 5.51 49.82 45.46
C VAL A 578 4.23 49.14 44.98
N ILE A 579 3.62 49.61 43.88
CA ILE A 579 2.45 48.95 43.27
C ILE A 579 2.79 47.51 42.84
N VAL A 580 3.95 47.28 42.22
CA VAL A 580 4.38 45.91 41.87
C VAL A 580 4.66 45.04 43.10
N ASP A 581 5.16 45.64 44.18
CA ASP A 581 5.47 44.94 45.43
C ASP A 581 4.24 44.53 46.23
N LEU A 582 3.22 45.40 46.28
CA LEU A 582 2.09 45.29 47.21
C LEU A 582 0.75 45.04 46.52
N GLY A 583 0.71 45.22 45.20
CA GLY A 583 -0.50 45.19 44.40
C GLY A 583 -0.88 43.82 43.85
N ASN A 584 -2.14 43.71 43.42
CA ASN A 584 -2.65 42.51 42.75
C ASN A 584 -2.41 42.53 41.22
N SER A 585 -2.86 41.48 40.50
CA SER A 585 -2.67 41.36 39.04
C SER A 585 -3.29 42.49 38.23
N ARG A 586 -4.38 43.11 38.71
CA ARG A 586 -5.10 44.18 38.03
C ARG A 586 -4.28 45.48 38.03
N GLU A 587 -3.61 45.76 39.13
CA GLU A 587 -2.77 46.95 39.32
C GLU A 587 -1.51 46.91 38.41
N TYR A 588 -1.12 45.73 37.92
CA TYR A 588 -0.02 45.60 36.96
C TYR A 588 -0.37 46.16 35.58
N ILE A 589 -1.65 46.23 35.21
CA ILE A 589 -2.09 46.90 33.97
C ILE A 589 -1.63 48.35 33.98
N ASP A 590 -1.79 49.04 35.11
CA ASP A 590 -1.48 50.46 35.24
C ASP A 590 0.03 50.69 35.26
N VAL A 591 0.81 49.75 35.81
CA VAL A 591 2.26 49.71 35.62
C VAL A 591 2.65 49.59 34.14
N TYR A 592 2.00 48.70 33.37
CA TYR A 592 2.24 48.60 31.93
C TYR A 592 1.78 49.82 31.14
N ARG A 593 0.70 50.49 31.56
CA ARG A 593 0.25 51.77 30.97
C ARG A 593 1.28 52.85 31.19
N PHE A 594 1.79 52.98 32.41
CA PHE A 594 2.86 53.90 32.74
C PHE A 594 4.07 53.67 31.84
N ILE A 595 4.52 52.42 31.75
CA ILE A 595 5.63 52.01 30.90
C ILE A 595 5.39 52.47 29.45
N LEU A 596 4.20 52.20 28.92
CA LEU A 596 3.83 52.60 27.56
C LEU A 596 3.87 54.12 27.38
N GLU A 597 3.45 54.88 28.38
CA GLU A 597 3.41 56.34 28.36
C GLU A 597 4.82 56.95 28.41
N VAL A 598 5.69 56.43 29.28
CA VAL A 598 7.13 56.78 29.31
C VAL A 598 7.75 56.60 27.93
N LEU A 599 7.42 55.50 27.26
CA LEU A 599 7.96 55.18 25.95
C LEU A 599 7.37 56.04 24.82
N LYS A 600 6.07 56.39 24.89
CA LYS A 600 5.46 57.37 23.98
C LYS A 600 6.11 58.76 24.11
N ASN A 601 6.43 59.18 25.33
CA ASN A 601 7.10 60.46 25.56
C ASN A 601 8.56 60.43 25.11
N ALA A 602 9.29 59.34 25.36
CA ALA A 602 10.67 59.18 24.90
C ALA A 602 10.81 59.10 23.37
N THR A 603 9.75 58.67 22.65
CA THR A 603 9.74 58.54 21.19
C THR A 603 9.28 59.80 20.46
N LYS A 604 8.77 60.84 21.14
CA LYS A 604 8.49 62.15 20.52
C LYS A 604 9.75 62.91 20.07
N ASP A 605 10.90 62.66 20.72
CA ASP A 605 12.18 63.31 20.40
C ASP A 605 13.03 62.54 19.36
N SER A 606 12.55 61.41 18.86
CA SER A 606 13.29 60.57 17.91
C SER A 606 12.35 60.03 16.83
N ASN A 607 12.76 60.07 15.55
CA ASN A 607 11.98 59.63 14.37
C ASN A 607 11.69 58.11 14.32
N ILE A 608 11.48 57.47 15.47
CA ILE A 608 11.51 56.02 15.66
C ILE A 608 10.17 55.34 15.33
N ILE A 609 9.07 56.10 15.14
CA ILE A 609 7.75 55.55 14.81
C ILE A 609 7.19 56.28 13.59
N SER A 610 7.69 55.95 12.41
CA SER A 610 7.22 56.48 11.13
C SER A 610 6.03 55.68 10.56
N ASP A 611 5.03 55.37 11.38
CA ASP A 611 3.72 54.94 10.89
C ASP A 611 2.65 55.33 11.91
N ASN A 612 1.63 56.05 11.44
CA ASN A 612 0.57 56.76 12.18
C ASN A 612 -0.35 55.88 13.07
N SER A 613 0.04 54.67 13.49
CA SER A 613 -0.73 53.89 14.46
C SER A 613 -0.30 54.24 15.89
N GLN A 614 -1.15 54.92 16.64
CA GLN A 614 -0.99 55.04 18.10
C GLN A 614 -0.75 53.65 18.70
N ILE A 615 0.39 53.42 19.35
CA ILE A 615 0.64 52.16 20.07
C ILE A 615 -0.43 52.03 21.16
N SER A 616 -1.34 51.08 20.97
CA SER A 616 -2.37 50.74 21.95
C SER A 616 -1.78 49.85 23.03
N ILE A 617 -2.32 49.90 24.25
CA ILE A 617 -1.90 48.98 25.31
C ILE A 617 -2.02 47.51 24.89
N LYS A 618 -3.05 47.16 24.12
CA LYS A 618 -3.23 45.82 23.55
C LYS A 618 -2.08 45.41 22.61
N SER A 619 -1.61 46.33 21.77
CA SER A 619 -0.45 46.08 20.88
C SER A 619 0.88 45.99 21.65
N PHE A 620 1.03 46.78 22.71
CA PHE A 620 2.15 46.72 23.64
C PHE A 620 2.13 45.40 24.43
N LEU A 621 0.94 44.97 24.84
CA LEU A 621 0.74 43.77 25.64
C LEU A 621 0.98 42.46 24.85
N ALA A 622 0.90 42.51 23.52
CA ALA A 622 1.20 41.42 22.60
C ALA A 622 2.71 41.08 22.46
N GLY A 623 3.57 41.54 23.36
CA GLY A 623 4.89 40.94 23.65
C GLY A 623 6.08 41.45 22.83
N THR A 624 5.93 41.71 21.53
CA THR A 624 7.08 42.07 20.66
C THR A 624 7.90 43.22 21.24
N PHE A 625 7.23 44.28 21.66
CA PHE A 625 7.88 45.51 22.12
C PHE A 625 8.50 45.37 23.51
N ARG A 626 7.87 44.63 24.43
CA ARG A 626 8.46 44.33 25.75
C ARG A 626 9.73 43.51 25.65
N ILE A 627 9.75 42.47 24.83
CA ILE A 627 10.94 41.63 24.67
C ILE A 627 12.10 42.42 24.04
N MET A 628 11.79 43.32 23.11
CA MET A 628 12.75 44.28 22.55
C MET A 628 13.28 45.27 23.60
N LEU A 629 12.43 45.69 24.53
CA LEU A 629 12.83 46.58 25.65
C LEU A 629 13.69 45.85 26.69
N PHE A 630 13.34 44.61 27.06
CA PHE A 630 14.19 43.77 27.91
C PHE A 630 15.58 43.57 27.30
N SER A 631 15.63 43.42 25.96
CA SER A 631 16.88 43.28 25.20
C SER A 631 17.72 44.55 25.21
N SER A 632 17.09 45.72 25.03
CA SER A 632 17.80 47.02 24.99
C SER A 632 18.28 47.52 26.36
N SER A 633 17.52 47.25 27.42
CA SER A 633 17.80 47.71 28.78
C SER A 633 19.01 47.05 29.45
N GLY A 634 19.59 46.02 28.84
CA GLY A 634 20.69 45.25 29.45
C GLY A 634 20.24 44.31 30.57
N ILE A 635 18.92 44.19 30.81
CA ILE A 635 18.33 43.19 31.71
C ILE A 635 18.61 41.78 31.17
N LEU A 636 18.63 41.62 29.85
CA LEU A 636 18.90 40.36 29.18
C LEU A 636 20.38 40.25 28.80
N ASN A 637 21.22 39.98 29.79
CA ASN A 637 22.64 39.68 29.56
C ASN A 637 22.82 38.16 29.43
N PHE A 638 22.21 37.55 28.40
CA PHE A 638 22.07 36.10 28.27
C PHE A 638 23.41 35.38 28.18
N LYS A 639 23.94 34.81 29.27
CA LYS A 639 25.18 34.02 29.18
C LYS A 639 24.90 32.58 28.75
N ASN A 640 23.68 32.08 28.97
CA ASN A 640 23.26 30.70 28.67
C ASN A 640 21.80 30.64 28.16
N ILE A 641 21.44 29.56 27.46
CA ILE A 641 20.11 29.33 26.86
C ILE A 641 19.03 29.17 27.93
N ASP A 642 19.45 28.73 29.11
CA ASP A 642 18.60 28.48 30.27
C ASP A 642 18.00 29.78 30.83
N GLU A 643 18.69 30.91 30.72
CA GLU A 643 18.21 32.24 31.15
C GLU A 643 17.06 32.76 30.28
N LEU A 644 16.83 32.18 29.08
CA LEU A 644 15.71 32.53 28.21
C LEU A 644 14.39 31.90 28.70
N ILE A 645 14.45 30.77 29.40
CA ILE A 645 13.26 30.01 29.83
C ILE A 645 12.36 30.86 30.74
N PRO A 646 12.86 31.49 31.83
CA PRO A 646 12.00 32.27 32.70
C PRO A 646 11.40 33.50 32.01
N LEU A 647 12.11 34.11 31.05
CA LEU A 647 11.60 35.22 30.27
C LEU A 647 10.44 34.81 29.35
N ILE A 648 10.57 33.69 28.64
CA ILE A 648 9.49 33.19 27.77
C ILE A 648 8.27 32.85 28.60
N VAL A 649 8.47 32.20 29.74
CA VAL A 649 7.38 31.90 30.69
C VAL A 649 6.72 33.18 31.18
N ALA A 650 7.49 34.21 31.55
CA ALA A 650 6.97 35.52 31.92
C ALA A 650 6.14 36.14 30.78
N GLU A 651 6.62 36.11 29.54
CA GLU A 651 5.90 36.70 28.40
C GLU A 651 4.62 35.95 28.04
N ILE A 652 4.58 34.64 28.24
CA ILE A 652 3.34 33.84 28.11
C ILE A 652 2.33 34.27 29.18
N LEU A 653 2.78 34.49 30.42
CA LEU A 653 1.92 34.94 31.52
C LEU A 653 1.42 36.38 31.32
N ILE A 654 2.30 37.29 30.90
CA ILE A 654 2.02 38.74 30.80
C ILE A 654 1.09 39.09 29.64
N GLY A 655 1.12 38.35 28.52
CA GLY A 655 0.23 38.60 27.37
C GLY A 655 -1.27 38.53 27.69
N ARG A 656 -1.62 38.04 28.88
CA ARG A 656 -2.98 37.77 29.33
C ARG A 656 -3.61 38.85 30.20
N ILE A 657 -2.87 39.92 30.50
CA ILE A 657 -3.27 40.98 31.43
C ILE A 657 -4.53 41.77 30.98
N ASP A 658 -4.87 41.78 29.69
CA ASP A 658 -6.11 42.40 29.17
C ASP A 658 -7.37 41.49 29.27
N TYR A 659 -7.24 40.20 29.64
CA TYR A 659 -8.29 39.17 29.42
C TYR A 659 -8.43 38.16 30.58
N GLU A 660 -8.54 38.64 31.81
CA GLU A 660 -8.75 37.78 33.00
C GLU A 660 -10.01 36.87 32.88
N THR A 661 -10.98 37.22 32.02
CA THR A 661 -12.29 36.55 31.89
C THR A 661 -12.39 35.41 30.85
N GLN A 662 -11.45 35.22 29.92
CA GLN A 662 -11.59 34.18 28.90
C GLN A 662 -11.27 32.78 29.46
N GLU A 663 -12.15 31.80 29.24
CA GLU A 663 -11.94 30.38 29.56
C GLU A 663 -10.71 29.77 28.84
N GLU A 664 -10.33 28.56 29.26
CA GLU A 664 -9.30 27.77 28.59
C GLU A 664 -9.74 27.38 27.16
N ASN A 665 -8.92 27.69 26.16
CA ASN A 665 -9.24 27.36 24.77
C ASN A 665 -8.97 25.87 24.47
N ILE A 666 -9.86 25.00 24.96
CA ILE A 666 -9.83 23.54 24.75
C ILE A 666 -9.90 23.21 23.25
N LYS A 667 -10.59 24.03 22.45
CA LYS A 667 -10.64 23.86 20.99
C LYS A 667 -9.24 23.96 20.37
N SER A 668 -8.41 24.90 20.82
CA SER A 668 -7.02 25.01 20.36
C SER A 668 -6.20 23.80 20.78
N TYR A 669 -6.39 23.27 21.99
CA TYR A 669 -5.76 22.00 22.41
C TYR A 669 -6.14 20.82 21.50
N ASN A 670 -7.43 20.62 21.24
CA ASN A 670 -7.89 19.53 20.37
C ASN A 670 -7.33 19.67 18.95
N ASN A 671 -7.29 20.88 18.40
CA ASN A 671 -6.68 21.14 17.10
C ASN A 671 -5.17 20.82 17.09
N MET A 672 -4.45 21.13 18.18
CA MET A 672 -3.05 20.76 18.31
C MET A 672 -2.85 19.24 18.31
N VAL A 673 -3.71 18.49 19.03
CA VAL A 673 -3.71 17.02 19.04
C VAL A 673 -3.97 16.43 17.66
N GLU A 674 -4.93 16.98 16.91
CA GLU A 674 -5.21 16.51 15.54
C GLU A 674 -4.04 16.77 14.58
N ILE A 675 -3.37 17.91 14.68
CA ILE A 675 -2.14 18.19 13.91
C ILE A 675 -1.03 17.20 14.29
N TRP A 676 -0.86 16.91 15.58
CA TRP A 676 0.10 15.90 16.03
C TRP A 676 -0.23 14.52 15.43
N LYS A 677 -1.48 14.06 15.50
CA LYS A 677 -1.91 12.76 14.94
C LYS A 677 -1.63 12.67 13.44
N ARG A 678 -1.90 13.74 12.71
CA ARG A 678 -1.59 13.81 11.27
C ARG A 678 -0.09 13.66 11.02
N ASN A 679 0.75 14.32 11.82
CA ASN A 679 2.20 14.23 11.68
C ASN A 679 2.76 12.88 12.16
N GLN A 680 2.14 12.23 13.14
CA GLN A 680 2.43 10.85 13.55
C GLN A 680 2.14 9.87 12.41
N SER A 681 1.02 10.03 11.70
CA SER A 681 0.73 9.25 10.49
C SER A 681 1.82 9.43 9.43
N VAL A 682 2.24 10.67 9.16
CA VAL A 682 3.31 10.96 8.20
C VAL A 682 4.64 10.34 8.65
N TYR A 683 4.95 10.35 9.95
CA TYR A 683 6.13 9.71 10.51
C TYR A 683 6.10 8.19 10.30
N ASN A 684 4.96 7.54 10.57
CA ASN A 684 4.74 6.12 10.34
C ASN A 684 4.86 5.76 8.86
N ASP A 685 4.28 6.56 7.95
CA ASP A 685 4.40 6.34 6.49
C ASP A 685 5.86 6.38 6.03
N ILE A 686 6.65 7.34 6.53
CA ILE A 686 8.08 7.44 6.24
C ILE A 686 8.84 6.24 6.81
N PHE A 687 8.49 5.78 8.01
CA PHE A 687 9.09 4.60 8.64
C PHE A 687 8.82 3.32 7.83
N ILE A 688 7.59 3.11 7.37
CA ILE A 688 7.22 1.99 6.50
C ILE A 688 8.04 2.03 5.21
N GLN A 689 8.08 3.18 4.53
CA GLN A 689 8.88 3.36 3.31
C GLN A 689 10.37 3.08 3.53
N ARG A 690 10.94 3.52 4.66
CA ARG A 690 12.33 3.25 5.01
C ARG A 690 12.55 1.74 5.22
N ASN A 691 11.65 1.06 5.90
CA ASN A 691 11.76 -0.38 6.13
C ASN A 691 11.65 -1.20 4.85
N ASP A 692 10.79 -0.78 3.91
CA ASP A 692 10.68 -1.43 2.61
C ASP A 692 11.95 -1.23 1.77
N LEU A 693 12.52 -0.02 1.77
CA LEU A 693 13.82 0.23 1.13
C LEU A 693 14.97 -0.53 1.79
N ASN A 694 14.95 -0.73 3.12
CA ASN A 694 15.95 -1.56 3.81
C ASN A 694 15.85 -3.03 3.37
N LYS A 695 14.64 -3.57 3.20
CA LYS A 695 14.45 -4.94 2.66
C LYS A 695 14.94 -5.04 1.21
N GLU A 696 14.64 -4.03 0.38
CA GLU A 696 15.14 -3.97 -0.99
C GLU A 696 16.68 -3.92 -1.03
N LEU A 697 17.29 -3.15 -0.12
CA LEU A 697 18.73 -3.08 0.04
C LEU A 697 19.35 -4.44 0.39
N GLU A 698 18.76 -5.19 1.32
CA GLU A 698 19.21 -6.54 1.67
C GLU A 698 19.17 -7.49 0.46
N VAL A 699 18.13 -7.40 -0.36
CA VAL A 699 18.01 -8.17 -1.61
C VAL A 699 19.13 -7.79 -2.58
N PHE A 700 19.35 -6.50 -2.82
CA PHE A 700 20.42 -6.06 -3.72
C PHE A 700 21.82 -6.39 -3.21
N GLU A 701 22.08 -6.33 -1.91
CA GLU A 701 23.35 -6.74 -1.33
C GLU A 701 23.60 -8.25 -1.49
N LYS A 702 22.55 -9.08 -1.35
CA LYS A 702 22.62 -10.53 -1.61
C LYS A 702 22.84 -10.84 -3.09
N GLU A 703 22.14 -10.16 -3.98
CA GLU A 703 22.34 -10.30 -5.44
C GLU A 703 23.75 -9.90 -5.86
N ARG A 704 24.28 -8.79 -5.29
CA ARG A 704 25.66 -8.37 -5.53
C ARG A 704 26.66 -9.44 -5.07
N GLU A 705 26.45 -10.05 -3.91
CA GLU A 705 27.36 -11.08 -3.39
C GLU A 705 27.31 -12.34 -4.26
N ASN A 706 26.12 -12.78 -4.69
CA ASN A 706 25.97 -13.86 -5.64
C ASN A 706 26.69 -13.56 -6.97
N GLN A 707 26.53 -12.35 -7.50
CA GLN A 707 27.18 -11.92 -8.72
C GLN A 707 28.71 -11.88 -8.59
N LYS A 708 29.23 -11.53 -7.40
CA LYS A 708 30.66 -11.56 -7.08
C LYS A 708 31.20 -13.00 -7.05
N ILE A 709 30.43 -13.94 -6.51
CA ILE A 709 30.78 -15.37 -6.54
C ILE A 709 30.84 -15.88 -7.99
N VAL A 710 29.86 -15.52 -8.83
CA VAL A 710 29.85 -15.87 -10.25
C VAL A 710 31.08 -15.29 -10.96
N LEU A 711 31.37 -14.01 -10.76
CA LEU A 711 32.55 -13.37 -11.36
C LEU A 711 33.85 -14.08 -10.95
N ASN A 712 34.00 -14.46 -9.69
CA ASN A 712 35.18 -15.19 -9.22
C ASN A 712 35.33 -16.54 -9.93
N ARG A 713 34.24 -17.29 -10.12
CA ARG A 713 34.28 -18.57 -10.85
C ARG A 713 34.71 -18.40 -12.30
N VAL A 714 34.15 -17.40 -13.00
CA VAL A 714 34.52 -17.11 -14.40
C VAL A 714 35.99 -16.70 -14.50
N VAL A 715 36.50 -15.93 -13.53
CA VAL A 715 37.93 -15.55 -13.46
C VAL A 715 38.82 -16.77 -13.18
N GLU A 716 38.39 -17.70 -12.33
CA GLU A 716 39.11 -18.96 -12.10
C GLU A 716 39.16 -19.83 -13.36
N GLU A 717 38.05 -19.94 -14.09
CA GLU A 717 37.99 -20.66 -15.37
C GLU A 717 38.91 -20.02 -16.42
N LYS A 718 38.88 -18.69 -16.53
CA LYS A 718 39.83 -17.93 -17.36
C LYS A 718 41.28 -18.29 -17.04
N ASN A 719 41.63 -18.37 -15.76
CA ASN A 719 42.97 -18.73 -15.32
C ASN A 719 43.32 -20.17 -15.71
N LYS A 720 42.38 -21.12 -15.58
CA LYS A 720 42.58 -22.52 -16.01
C LYS A 720 42.80 -22.60 -17.52
N ILE A 721 42.01 -21.90 -18.33
CA ILE A 721 42.17 -21.84 -19.79
C ILE A 721 43.56 -21.27 -20.14
N LYS A 722 43.98 -20.17 -19.51
CA LYS A 722 45.33 -19.60 -19.72
C LYS A 722 46.46 -20.58 -19.40
N ILE A 723 46.35 -21.32 -18.30
CA ILE A 723 47.33 -22.34 -17.91
C ILE A 723 47.37 -23.47 -18.95
N ASN A 724 46.20 -23.96 -19.36
CA ASN A 724 46.08 -25.02 -20.36
C ASN A 724 46.62 -24.57 -21.71
N LEU A 725 46.26 -23.36 -22.16
CA LEU A 725 46.78 -22.77 -23.39
C LEU A 725 48.31 -22.76 -23.38
N LYS A 726 48.93 -22.22 -22.31
CA LYS A 726 50.40 -22.20 -22.16
C LYS A 726 51.01 -23.60 -22.18
N LYS A 727 50.35 -24.59 -21.58
CA LYS A 727 50.80 -25.99 -21.57
C LYS A 727 50.73 -26.61 -22.97
N TYR A 728 49.60 -26.48 -23.65
CA TYR A 728 49.39 -27.05 -24.99
C TYR A 728 50.27 -26.36 -26.04
N THR A 729 50.47 -25.05 -25.96
CA THR A 729 51.42 -24.33 -26.83
C THR A 729 52.83 -24.90 -26.68
N LYS A 730 53.31 -25.13 -25.45
CA LYS A 730 54.61 -25.76 -25.22
C LYS A 730 54.69 -27.20 -25.74
N GLN A 731 53.64 -27.99 -25.55
CA GLN A 731 53.59 -29.37 -26.05
C GLN A 731 53.58 -29.42 -27.58
N PHE A 732 52.84 -28.52 -28.22
CA PHE A 732 52.82 -28.38 -29.67
C PHE A 732 54.20 -28.00 -30.21
N GLU A 733 54.86 -27.01 -29.60
CA GLU A 733 56.23 -26.64 -29.95
C GLU A 733 57.19 -27.83 -29.82
N GLN A 734 57.15 -28.55 -28.70
CA GLN A 734 57.99 -29.74 -28.52
C GLN A 734 57.71 -30.81 -29.57
N LEU A 735 56.44 -31.08 -29.87
CA LEU A 735 56.04 -32.08 -30.85
C LEU A 735 56.50 -31.73 -32.26
N VAL A 736 56.37 -30.46 -32.69
CA VAL A 736 56.89 -29.99 -33.98
C VAL A 736 58.42 -30.05 -34.03
N LEU A 737 59.12 -29.84 -32.93
CA LEU A 737 60.59 -29.80 -32.95
C LEU A 737 61.25 -31.18 -32.82
N THR A 738 60.54 -32.19 -32.29
CA THR A 738 61.11 -33.50 -31.97
C THR A 738 60.51 -34.68 -32.73
N SER A 739 59.32 -34.52 -33.31
CA SER A 739 58.66 -35.63 -34.00
C SER A 739 59.17 -35.83 -35.43
N GLY A 740 59.19 -37.09 -35.89
CA GLY A 740 59.49 -37.42 -37.29
C GLY A 740 58.48 -36.89 -38.30
N LYS A 741 57.28 -36.47 -37.85
CA LYS A 741 56.24 -35.84 -38.69
C LYS A 741 56.74 -34.53 -39.33
N SER A 742 57.70 -33.86 -38.69
CA SER A 742 58.16 -32.53 -39.13
C SER A 742 58.95 -32.59 -40.43
N SER A 743 59.46 -33.78 -40.80
CA SER A 743 60.14 -34.04 -42.07
C SER A 743 59.34 -33.72 -43.33
N ILE A 744 58.02 -33.61 -43.20
CA ILE A 744 57.09 -33.29 -44.29
C ILE A 744 57.02 -31.77 -44.53
N LEU A 745 57.45 -30.96 -43.55
CA LEU A 745 57.45 -29.50 -43.67
C LEU A 745 58.68 -28.99 -44.43
N PRO A 746 58.53 -28.04 -45.38
CA PRO A 746 59.63 -27.54 -46.20
C PRO A 746 60.82 -27.00 -45.40
N SER A 747 60.57 -26.31 -44.29
CA SER A 747 61.63 -25.72 -43.47
C SER A 747 62.34 -26.72 -42.55
N TYR A 748 61.90 -27.98 -42.47
CA TYR A 748 62.50 -28.97 -41.57
C TYR A 748 63.92 -29.36 -41.97
N LYS A 749 64.19 -29.49 -43.28
CA LYS A 749 65.53 -29.80 -43.77
C LYS A 749 66.53 -28.72 -43.34
N THR A 750 66.15 -27.45 -43.51
CA THR A 750 66.95 -26.30 -43.09
C THR A 750 67.13 -26.26 -41.57
N TYR A 751 66.07 -26.57 -40.80
CA TYR A 751 66.16 -26.66 -39.34
C TYR A 751 67.12 -27.77 -38.89
N MET A 752 67.02 -28.97 -39.46
CA MET A 752 67.91 -30.10 -39.15
C MET A 752 69.36 -29.85 -39.59
N GLU A 753 69.58 -29.18 -40.73
CA GLU A 753 70.92 -28.76 -41.15
C GLU A 753 71.54 -27.76 -40.17
N CYS A 754 70.75 -26.81 -39.67
CA CYS A 754 71.21 -25.88 -38.64
C CYS A 754 71.43 -26.59 -37.30
N LEU A 755 70.58 -27.55 -36.93
CA LEU A 755 70.70 -28.33 -35.70
C LEU A 755 71.94 -29.23 -35.71
N ASN A 756 72.15 -29.97 -36.81
CA ASN A 756 73.33 -30.83 -36.98
C ASN A 756 74.62 -30.02 -37.01
N LYS A 757 74.62 -28.83 -37.64
CA LYS A 757 75.77 -27.91 -37.56
C LYS A 757 76.02 -27.44 -36.13
N ALA A 758 74.97 -27.16 -35.35
CA ALA A 758 75.10 -26.81 -33.95
C ALA A 758 75.73 -27.96 -33.14
N ASP A 759 75.30 -29.19 -33.39
CA ASP A 759 75.87 -30.40 -32.78
C ASP A 759 77.32 -30.68 -33.25
N GLU A 760 77.68 -30.41 -34.50
CA GLU A 760 79.06 -30.51 -35.01
C GLU A 760 79.99 -29.49 -34.33
N TYR A 761 79.52 -28.27 -34.11
CA TYR A 761 80.26 -27.27 -33.32
C TYR A 761 80.40 -27.67 -31.84
N GLU A 762 79.56 -28.56 -31.31
CA GLU A 762 79.66 -29.09 -29.94
C GLU A 762 80.45 -30.42 -29.86
N GLY A 763 80.38 -31.26 -30.90
CA GLY A 763 81.02 -32.58 -31.00
C GLY A 763 82.47 -32.54 -31.51
N GLY A 764 82.88 -31.48 -32.22
CA GLY A 764 84.25 -31.26 -32.70
C GLY A 764 85.30 -31.04 -31.60
N ASN A 765 84.88 -30.90 -30.34
CA ASN A 765 85.77 -30.68 -29.19
C ASN A 765 86.33 -31.97 -28.55
N LYS A 766 86.60 -33.01 -29.35
CA LYS A 766 87.30 -34.23 -28.90
C LYS A 766 88.59 -34.48 -29.70
N LEU A 767 89.58 -33.59 -29.61
CA LEU A 767 90.99 -33.97 -29.76
C LEU A 767 91.94 -33.06 -28.95
N SER A 768 92.73 -33.74 -28.10
CA SER A 768 93.88 -33.30 -27.28
C SER A 768 93.63 -32.41 -26.05
N LYS A 769 93.47 -33.07 -24.89
CA LYS A 769 94.05 -32.58 -23.62
C LYS A 769 95.54 -32.92 -23.62
N SER A 770 96.39 -31.97 -23.99
CA SER A 770 97.77 -31.89 -23.48
C SER A 770 98.25 -30.45 -23.59
N SER A 771 98.68 -29.93 -22.46
CA SER A 771 99.32 -28.64 -22.21
C SER A 771 100.52 -28.37 -23.14
N ASP A 772 100.54 -27.25 -23.85
CA ASP A 772 101.29 -26.05 -23.45
C ASP A 772 101.42 -25.01 -24.58
N ILE A 773 101.20 -23.76 -24.18
CA ILE A 773 101.86 -22.53 -24.63
C ILE A 773 101.74 -22.09 -26.10
N LYS A 774 101.01 -20.98 -26.26
CA LYS A 774 101.17 -19.89 -27.26
C LYS A 774 101.50 -20.33 -28.69
N GLY A 775 100.49 -20.32 -29.54
CA GLY A 775 100.70 -20.25 -30.98
C GLY A 775 99.37 -20.13 -31.71
N THR A 776 99.09 -18.94 -32.26
CA THR A 776 98.06 -18.66 -33.28
C THR A 776 96.61 -19.02 -32.93
N PHE A 777 95.77 -18.01 -32.65
CA PHE A 777 94.37 -18.06 -33.09
C PHE A 777 94.42 -18.26 -34.60
N THR A 778 94.28 -19.50 -35.05
CA THR A 778 94.07 -19.77 -36.46
C THR A 778 92.79 -19.04 -36.86
N ILE A 779 92.77 -18.46 -38.06
CA ILE A 779 91.56 -17.86 -38.65
C ILE A 779 90.37 -18.82 -38.47
N ASP A 780 90.65 -20.12 -38.54
CA ASP A 780 89.72 -21.22 -38.35
C ASP A 780 88.95 -21.19 -37.01
N ALA A 781 89.60 -20.94 -35.86
CA ALA A 781 88.91 -20.96 -34.56
C ALA A 781 87.96 -19.76 -34.32
N TRP A 782 88.27 -18.60 -34.89
CA TRP A 782 87.37 -17.42 -34.85
C TRP A 782 86.23 -17.57 -35.85
N VAL A 783 86.53 -18.10 -37.04
CA VAL A 783 85.54 -18.47 -38.06
C VAL A 783 84.54 -19.48 -37.48
N ASP A 784 84.98 -20.45 -36.68
CA ASP A 784 84.09 -21.42 -36.02
C ASP A 784 83.15 -20.78 -34.99
N GLN A 785 83.63 -19.85 -34.15
CA GLN A 785 82.77 -19.15 -33.18
C GLN A 785 81.76 -18.20 -33.83
N VAL A 786 82.18 -17.46 -34.87
CA VAL A 786 81.27 -16.61 -35.64
C VAL A 786 80.24 -17.48 -36.38
N SER A 787 80.69 -18.59 -36.97
CA SER A 787 79.82 -19.54 -37.64
C SER A 787 78.83 -20.21 -36.68
N LYS A 788 79.22 -20.50 -35.43
CA LYS A 788 78.31 -20.98 -34.38
C LYS A 788 77.21 -19.96 -34.06
N LYS A 789 77.56 -18.69 -33.82
CA LYS A 789 76.56 -17.63 -33.55
C LYS A 789 75.63 -17.37 -34.74
N VAL A 790 76.18 -17.35 -35.95
CA VAL A 790 75.38 -17.19 -37.18
C VAL A 790 74.44 -18.39 -37.35
N ASN A 791 74.92 -19.60 -37.02
CA ASN A 791 74.11 -20.81 -37.04
C ASN A 791 73.01 -20.81 -35.96
N ASP A 792 73.28 -20.32 -34.75
CA ASP A 792 72.27 -20.20 -33.68
C ASP A 792 71.15 -19.21 -34.05
N SER A 793 71.49 -18.09 -34.69
CA SER A 793 70.50 -17.14 -35.22
C SER A 793 69.67 -17.77 -36.33
N LYS A 794 70.33 -18.44 -37.28
CA LYS A 794 69.65 -19.18 -38.37
C LYS A 794 68.80 -20.34 -37.84
N LEU A 795 69.21 -20.99 -36.76
CA LEU A 795 68.48 -22.07 -36.11
C LEU A 795 67.19 -21.54 -35.46
N ASN A 796 67.24 -20.39 -34.79
CA ASN A 796 66.05 -19.75 -34.22
C ASN A 796 65.09 -19.24 -35.31
N GLU A 797 65.60 -18.63 -36.38
CA GLU A 797 64.78 -18.24 -37.53
C GLU A 797 64.15 -19.45 -38.22
N ALA A 798 64.93 -20.52 -38.43
CA ALA A 798 64.43 -21.77 -38.99
C ALA A 798 63.41 -22.45 -38.06
N ARG A 799 63.58 -22.36 -36.74
CA ARG A 799 62.65 -22.85 -35.73
C ARG A 799 61.31 -22.12 -35.79
N GLU A 800 61.32 -20.79 -35.76
CA GLU A 800 60.09 -19.99 -35.84
C GLU A 800 59.39 -20.19 -37.18
N LYS A 801 60.15 -20.29 -38.27
CA LYS A 801 59.60 -20.57 -39.60
C LYS A 801 58.96 -21.96 -39.65
N LEU A 802 59.63 -22.98 -39.11
CA LEU A 802 59.10 -24.35 -39.01
C LEU A 802 57.83 -24.41 -38.16
N LEU A 803 57.79 -23.71 -37.02
CA LEU A 803 56.59 -23.61 -36.17
C LEU A 803 55.46 -22.88 -36.88
N SER A 804 55.74 -21.80 -37.62
CA SER A 804 54.73 -21.07 -38.40
C SER A 804 54.14 -21.91 -39.53
N GLU A 805 54.98 -22.67 -40.24
CA GLU A 805 54.56 -23.62 -41.27
C GLU A 805 53.69 -24.73 -40.68
N ALA A 806 54.10 -25.29 -39.54
CA ALA A 806 53.34 -26.31 -38.82
C ALA A 806 51.94 -25.80 -38.42
N ARG A 807 51.80 -24.55 -37.97
CA ARG A 807 50.50 -23.95 -37.63
C ARG A 807 49.56 -23.84 -38.84
N SER A 808 50.10 -23.62 -40.03
CA SER A 808 49.35 -23.52 -41.29
C SER A 808 49.21 -24.85 -42.06
N SER A 809 49.78 -25.93 -41.53
CA SER A 809 49.88 -27.21 -42.22
C SER A 809 48.69 -28.13 -41.92
N GLU A 810 48.17 -28.81 -42.94
CA GLU A 810 47.14 -29.84 -42.77
C GLU A 810 47.60 -31.00 -41.86
N PHE A 811 48.91 -31.27 -41.78
CA PHE A 811 49.48 -32.39 -41.02
C PHE A 811 49.48 -32.21 -39.50
N TYR A 812 49.43 -30.96 -39.03
CA TYR A 812 49.38 -30.58 -37.61
C TYR A 812 48.06 -29.92 -37.22
N ASN A 813 47.10 -29.89 -38.14
CA ASN A 813 45.82 -29.20 -37.97
C ASN A 813 45.07 -29.70 -36.73
N LYS A 814 45.11 -31.01 -36.45
CA LYS A 814 44.44 -31.60 -35.28
C LYS A 814 45.07 -31.20 -33.95
N GLU A 815 46.40 -31.10 -33.89
CA GLU A 815 47.13 -30.71 -32.68
C GLU A 815 47.07 -29.18 -32.46
N TYR A 816 47.06 -28.40 -33.54
CA TYR A 816 46.95 -26.94 -33.49
C TYR A 816 45.51 -26.45 -33.27
N SER A 817 44.49 -27.20 -33.74
CA SER A 817 43.08 -26.83 -33.55
C SER A 817 42.71 -26.72 -32.07
N VAL A 818 43.30 -27.55 -31.21
CA VAL A 818 43.12 -27.47 -29.74
C VAL A 818 43.61 -26.13 -29.18
N ILE A 819 44.68 -25.55 -29.72
CA ILE A 819 45.18 -24.23 -29.31
C ILE A 819 44.24 -23.13 -29.80
N VAL A 820 43.74 -23.24 -31.04
CA VAL A 820 42.78 -22.28 -31.62
C VAL A 820 41.46 -22.31 -30.86
N GLU A 821 40.96 -23.50 -30.50
CA GLU A 821 39.77 -23.68 -29.65
C GLU A 821 39.97 -23.03 -28.28
N LEU A 822 41.09 -23.30 -27.60
CA LEU A 822 41.40 -22.68 -26.30
C LEU A 822 41.58 -21.15 -26.38
N GLN A 823 42.04 -20.61 -27.51
CA GLN A 823 42.08 -19.15 -27.76
C GLN A 823 40.68 -18.58 -27.94
N GLY A 824 39.82 -19.26 -28.72
CA GLY A 824 38.41 -18.89 -28.86
C GLY A 824 37.66 -18.94 -27.52
N ASP A 825 37.89 -19.98 -26.72
CA ASP A 825 37.32 -20.10 -25.37
C ASP A 825 37.81 -18.97 -24.45
N LEU A 826 39.09 -18.58 -24.55
CA LEU A 826 39.63 -17.46 -23.78
C LEU A 826 38.99 -16.12 -24.16
N ASP A 827 38.78 -15.86 -25.45
CA ASP A 827 38.11 -14.65 -25.93
C ASP A 827 36.64 -14.61 -25.49
N ASN A 828 35.96 -15.75 -25.47
CA ASN A 828 34.58 -15.87 -24.99
C ASN A 828 34.51 -15.62 -23.47
N ILE A 829 35.40 -16.23 -22.69
CA ILE A 829 35.42 -16.03 -21.24
C ILE A 829 35.83 -14.61 -20.86
N ASP A 830 36.65 -13.94 -21.68
CA ASP A 830 37.01 -12.52 -21.48
C ASP A 830 35.79 -11.60 -21.65
N LYS A 831 34.91 -11.89 -22.61
CA LYS A 831 33.61 -11.22 -22.74
C LYS A 831 32.72 -11.49 -21.54
N ASP A 832 32.69 -12.72 -21.03
CA ASP A 832 31.90 -13.08 -19.86
C ASP A 832 32.39 -12.36 -18.60
N VAL A 833 33.71 -12.27 -18.39
CA VAL A 833 34.28 -11.46 -17.29
C VAL A 833 33.84 -10.01 -17.40
N TYR A 834 33.92 -9.41 -18.58
CA TYR A 834 33.50 -8.02 -18.81
C TYR A 834 32.01 -7.81 -18.54
N ASN A 835 31.14 -8.70 -19.03
CA ASN A 835 29.70 -8.64 -18.80
C ASN A 835 29.36 -8.78 -17.31
N ASN A 836 29.97 -9.73 -16.61
CA ASN A 836 29.76 -9.92 -15.18
C ASN A 836 30.25 -8.72 -14.35
N GLN A 837 31.36 -8.07 -14.76
CA GLN A 837 31.83 -6.82 -14.14
C GLN A 837 30.85 -5.65 -14.36
N LYS A 838 30.27 -5.54 -15.56
CA LYS A 838 29.26 -4.52 -15.87
C LYS A 838 28.01 -4.69 -15.00
N ILE A 839 27.48 -5.91 -14.91
CA ILE A 839 26.32 -6.23 -14.05
C ILE A 839 26.63 -5.89 -12.58
N LEU A 840 27.82 -6.24 -12.09
CA LEU A 840 28.25 -5.89 -10.73
C LEU A 840 28.31 -4.37 -10.52
N GLY A 841 28.75 -3.61 -11.53
CA GLY A 841 28.75 -2.14 -11.53
C GLY A 841 27.33 -1.55 -11.45
N GLU A 842 26.37 -2.11 -12.19
CA GLU A 842 24.95 -1.71 -12.14
C GLU A 842 24.33 -2.00 -10.78
N LYS A 843 24.58 -3.18 -10.20
CA LYS A 843 24.12 -3.54 -8.84
C LYS A 843 24.69 -2.60 -7.78
N ASN A 844 25.97 -2.22 -7.88
CA ASN A 844 26.56 -1.24 -6.98
C ASN A 844 25.90 0.15 -7.08
N LYS A 845 25.52 0.59 -8.29
CA LYS A 845 24.78 1.86 -8.48
C LYS A 845 23.39 1.80 -7.83
N GLN A 846 22.66 0.68 -7.98
CA GLN A 846 21.36 0.48 -7.34
C GLN A 846 21.47 0.55 -5.81
N ILE A 847 22.48 -0.11 -5.23
CA ILE A 847 22.76 -0.05 -3.79
C ILE A 847 23.03 1.38 -3.32
N ILE A 848 23.83 2.16 -4.05
CA ILE A 848 24.14 3.55 -3.71
C ILE A 848 22.88 4.42 -3.76
N ASP A 849 22.05 4.27 -4.80
CA ASP A 849 20.79 5.01 -4.93
C ASP A 849 19.84 4.71 -3.77
N VAL A 850 19.62 3.43 -3.44
CA VAL A 850 18.76 3.03 -2.31
C VAL A 850 19.31 3.54 -0.97
N LYS A 851 20.64 3.45 -0.73
CA LYS A 851 21.27 4.02 0.47
C LYS A 851 21.04 5.52 0.59
N SER A 852 21.17 6.26 -0.52
CA SER A 852 20.93 7.71 -0.51
C SER A 852 19.47 8.08 -0.19
N LYS A 853 18.51 7.28 -0.68
CA LYS A 853 17.09 7.44 -0.35
C LYS A 853 16.82 7.15 1.13
N ILE A 854 17.39 6.08 1.67
CA ILE A 854 17.30 5.74 3.10
C ILE A 854 17.88 6.87 3.97
N GLU A 855 19.03 7.44 3.60
CA GLU A 855 19.62 8.58 4.30
C GLU A 855 18.72 9.82 4.25
N ALA A 856 18.09 10.11 3.10
CA ALA A 856 17.14 11.20 2.97
C ALA A 856 15.91 11.00 3.87
N LEU A 857 15.34 9.78 3.92
CA LEU A 857 14.23 9.45 4.81
C LEU A 857 14.64 9.55 6.29
N ASN A 858 15.82 9.03 6.67
CA ASN A 858 16.36 9.14 8.03
C ASN A 858 16.52 10.60 8.46
N LYS A 859 17.03 11.47 7.57
CA LYS A 859 17.13 12.90 7.82
C LYS A 859 15.75 13.53 8.03
N ARG A 860 14.76 13.12 7.25
CA ARG A 860 13.36 13.58 7.38
C ARG A 860 12.73 13.15 8.70
N MET A 861 12.90 11.88 9.08
CA MET A 861 12.44 11.34 10.37
C MET A 861 13.12 12.07 11.54
N LYS A 862 14.43 12.29 11.46
CA LYS A 862 15.18 13.06 12.48
C LYS A 862 14.63 14.48 12.63
N ASN A 863 14.37 15.18 11.51
CA ASN A 863 13.81 16.53 11.55
C ASN A 863 12.42 16.56 12.22
N ILE A 864 11.57 15.54 11.99
CA ILE A 864 10.26 15.42 12.66
C ILE A 864 10.48 15.17 14.16
N LYS A 865 11.34 14.22 14.53
CA LYS A 865 11.62 13.86 15.93
C LYS A 865 12.31 14.97 16.72
N ASP A 866 13.09 15.82 16.06
CA ASP A 866 13.68 17.02 16.66
C ASP A 866 12.61 18.06 17.07
N ILE A 867 11.44 18.02 16.43
CA ILE A 867 10.28 18.87 16.73
C ILE A 867 9.32 18.17 17.71
N TYR A 868 9.00 16.90 17.48
CA TYR A 868 8.03 16.11 18.23
C TYR A 868 8.74 14.98 18.98
N ILE A 869 9.01 15.19 20.26
CA ILE A 869 9.89 14.33 21.08
C ILE A 869 9.21 12.99 21.41
N ASP A 870 7.88 12.97 21.44
CA ASP A 870 7.01 11.84 21.82
C ASP A 870 6.49 11.02 20.64
N MET A 871 6.92 11.31 19.41
CA MET A 871 6.58 10.47 18.26
C MET A 871 7.40 9.17 18.27
N HIS A 872 6.72 8.07 18.04
CA HIS A 872 7.28 6.72 18.10
C HIS A 872 6.94 5.92 16.86
N GLU A 873 7.69 4.85 16.63
CA GLU A 873 7.43 3.90 15.54
C GLU A 873 6.28 3.00 15.99
N GLU A 874 5.14 3.05 15.30
CA GLU A 874 3.99 2.14 15.53
C GLU A 874 3.93 1.00 14.52
#